data_AF-A0A9E1L7G8-F1
#
_entry.id   AF-A0A9E1L7G8-F1
#
_cell.length_a   1.000
_cell.length_b   1.000
_cell.length_c   1.000
_cell.angle_alpha   90.00
_cell.angle_beta   90.00
_cell.angle_gamma   90.00
#
_symmetry.space_group_name_H-M   'P 1'
#
loop_
_entity.id
_entity.type
_entity.pdbx_description
1 polymer ?
#
loop_
_entity_poly.entity_id
_entity_poly.type
_entity_poly.pdbx_seq_one_letter_code
_entity_poly.pdbx_strand_id
1 'polypeptide(L)'
;MKTRSILGLGLVSSLICGAAATADMLGLDYRIAGTNALVEDVTEDNWTVEIYAVLPDGERLDAVAGNSDNNKTVTTSGTFYQNAMGGPTSTSINSAFFPLAPDLEFDSYVTVGALHSDGYPFDNNALLDIGIDWTDFEAGGDVSTANGTWFVTPADPQGQATLFTNQNCEDHYGVLIARLTIIGVGAFDETVYLNGLFQGKDALDNTWQSVADITVGYPTITDCNSNGVDDACDILNGTSYDDNGNGIPDECEFADCNDNGVADEDDIANGTSEDCNENGTPDECEMADGDCNENGILDDCEMFDDCNNNGIPDECEIFNDCNENGVPDECEDYLTDWNNNGVPDICEDLAAYNIETSVGYESLSSANIDADEGDVILVQFSHVNEIDSIVHTKGLDNNCDGQPEPGHQCDGGHLCSCGCINNADLSISLHDGSSFNSLNAVNVGQVRSGTSGTARVTSGDSIEVATALAYRGASLDFSGTTVSILDATLRRDSEMGIDGDAHATGTWTVSAGSVVYADLTIDGELRGTTDLMGDTTVNGEMRATDDILVGSNLTNNGLIAMHRGVLYVFGDLTNNGTILGEVDGGPGVRGGEGGPVAGDGMRVEGNYNVGENASIFLLHENWRLAVGGNFNVSIDDNTRFDMSQATLAIVEGNAKFQQIEVISTDMGAIEDGLNPSTAGAFPLGTLRIESGSRLVELVDFNDNDGDEQEMSEVMYVGTLIVDSGATLNTNGYIIYTSNVDNQGIIIGEDDIIIIDPPVPGDLNGDSVVNIDDLLVVIGANWGPCSGCAGDANGDGVINIDDMLMVISNWTL
;
A
#
# COMPACT_ATOMS: atom_id res chain seq x y z
N MET A 1 2.20 59.62 -33.49
CA MET A 1 3.54 60.28 -33.50
C MET A 1 4.36 59.66 -34.63
N LYS A 2 4.82 60.47 -35.62
CA LYS A 2 5.78 60.17 -36.72
C LYS A 2 5.55 58.88 -37.54
N THR A 3 4.87 58.92 -38.69
CA THR A 3 5.37 59.16 -40.08
C THR A 3 6.50 58.23 -40.56
N ARG A 4 6.22 57.46 -41.63
CA ARG A 4 7.05 57.40 -42.86
C ARG A 4 6.26 56.83 -44.04
N SER A 5 5.93 57.71 -44.99
CA SER A 5 5.53 57.40 -46.36
C SER A 5 6.75 57.10 -47.23
N ILE A 6 6.60 56.25 -48.24
CA ILE A 6 7.38 56.29 -49.48
C ILE A 6 6.41 56.21 -50.66
N LEU A 7 6.52 57.20 -51.54
CA LEU A 7 5.82 57.40 -52.81
C LEU A 7 6.81 57.14 -53.95
N GLY A 8 6.35 56.48 -55.02
CA GLY A 8 6.38 57.11 -56.34
C GLY A 8 7.03 56.39 -57.54
N LEU A 9 6.38 56.66 -58.68
CA LEU A 9 6.80 56.66 -60.10
C LEU A 9 6.67 55.33 -60.88
N GLY A 10 6.08 55.29 -62.08
CA GLY A 10 5.52 56.35 -62.93
C GLY A 10 5.06 55.81 -64.30
N LEU A 11 4.01 56.43 -64.84
CA LEU A 11 3.47 56.24 -66.20
C LEU A 11 4.50 56.50 -67.31
N VAL A 12 4.43 55.70 -68.39
CA VAL A 12 4.76 56.14 -69.75
C VAL A 12 3.66 55.67 -70.71
N SER A 13 2.96 56.65 -71.29
CA SER A 13 2.07 56.52 -72.43
C SER A 13 2.88 56.40 -73.74
N SER A 14 2.49 55.53 -74.65
CA SER A 14 2.78 55.69 -76.08
C SER A 14 1.52 55.54 -76.91
N LEU A 15 1.01 56.68 -77.37
CA LEU A 15 -0.06 56.83 -78.35
C LEU A 15 0.58 56.86 -79.75
N ILE A 16 0.31 55.86 -80.59
CA ILE A 16 0.48 55.93 -82.06
C ILE A 16 -0.89 55.67 -82.68
N CYS A 17 -1.35 56.64 -83.46
CA CYS A 17 -2.64 56.67 -84.13
C CYS A 17 -2.49 56.22 -85.59
N GLY A 18 -3.36 55.31 -86.06
CA GLY A 18 -3.73 55.22 -87.47
C GLY A 18 -3.88 53.82 -88.07
N ALA A 19 -4.97 53.12 -87.77
CA ALA A 19 -5.92 52.49 -88.72
C ALA A 19 -6.89 51.60 -87.91
N ALA A 20 -8.16 51.58 -88.31
CA ALA A 20 -9.27 51.04 -87.55
C ALA A 20 -9.06 49.60 -87.03
N ALA A 21 -9.20 49.43 -85.72
CA ALA A 21 -9.67 48.21 -85.08
C ALA A 21 -10.68 48.65 -84.02
N THR A 22 -11.91 48.21 -84.18
CA THR A 22 -12.96 48.24 -83.16
C THR A 22 -12.48 47.46 -81.93
N ALA A 23 -12.98 47.76 -80.75
CA ALA A 23 -12.56 47.04 -79.55
C ALA A 23 -13.19 45.64 -79.61
N ASP A 24 -12.35 44.63 -79.76
CA ASP A 24 -12.67 43.29 -80.28
C ASP A 24 -12.70 42.20 -79.17
N MET A 25 -12.07 42.42 -78.02
CA MET A 25 -12.18 41.63 -76.78
C MET A 25 -11.64 42.50 -75.64
N LEU A 26 -12.28 42.51 -74.48
CA LEU A 26 -11.86 43.38 -73.36
C LEU A 26 -10.67 42.80 -72.57
N GLY A 27 -10.51 41.48 -72.61
CA GLY A 27 -9.42 40.77 -71.96
C GLY A 27 -9.81 39.34 -71.62
N LEU A 28 -8.98 38.70 -70.81
CA LEU A 28 -9.33 37.48 -70.09
C LEU A 28 -9.52 37.81 -68.62
N ASP A 29 -10.43 37.10 -67.98
CA ASP A 29 -10.69 37.21 -66.55
C ASP A 29 -11.07 35.83 -65.99
N TYR A 30 -11.16 35.70 -64.68
CA TYR A 30 -11.37 34.42 -64.02
C TYR A 30 -12.24 34.54 -62.77
N ARG A 31 -12.69 33.38 -62.29
CA ARG A 31 -13.21 33.18 -60.93
C ARG A 31 -12.79 31.81 -60.41
N ILE A 32 -12.65 31.69 -59.10
CA ILE A 32 -12.45 30.40 -58.44
C ILE A 32 -13.81 29.69 -58.39
N ALA A 33 -13.85 28.46 -58.91
CA ALA A 33 -15.06 27.64 -58.97
C ALA A 33 -15.12 26.58 -57.86
N GLY A 34 -14.01 26.34 -57.16
CA GLY A 34 -13.96 25.43 -56.02
C GLY A 34 -12.58 25.44 -55.35
N THR A 35 -12.58 25.23 -54.02
CA THR A 35 -11.39 25.04 -53.19
C THR A 35 -11.54 23.71 -52.48
N ASN A 36 -10.55 22.82 -52.57
CA ASN A 36 -10.57 21.47 -52.00
C ASN A 36 -11.86 20.70 -52.33
N ALA A 37 -12.32 20.84 -53.57
CA ALA A 37 -13.60 20.31 -54.04
C ALA A 37 -13.49 18.85 -54.53
N LEU A 38 -12.27 18.35 -54.72
CA LEU A 38 -12.01 16.93 -54.95
C LEU A 38 -12.05 16.18 -53.61
N VAL A 39 -12.93 15.19 -53.48
CA VAL A 39 -13.18 14.49 -52.21
C VAL A 39 -12.83 13.00 -52.29
N GLU A 40 -12.83 12.39 -53.48
CA GLU A 40 -12.60 10.96 -53.66
C GLU A 40 -11.23 10.61 -54.26
N ASP A 41 -10.80 11.35 -55.28
CA ASP A 41 -9.63 11.01 -56.08
C ASP A 41 -8.34 11.66 -55.56
N VAL A 42 -8.45 12.80 -54.86
CA VAL A 42 -7.31 13.60 -54.39
C VAL A 42 -7.58 14.09 -52.98
N THR A 43 -6.71 13.72 -52.03
CA THR A 43 -6.76 14.18 -50.63
C THR A 43 -5.79 15.34 -50.34
N GLU A 44 -5.03 15.75 -51.36
CA GLU A 44 -4.11 16.89 -51.28
C GLU A 44 -4.84 18.19 -51.64
N ASP A 45 -4.23 19.33 -51.29
CA ASP A 45 -4.76 20.64 -51.64
C ASP A 45 -5.05 20.74 -53.14
N ASN A 46 -6.21 21.32 -53.46
CA ASN A 46 -6.63 21.52 -54.83
C ASN A 46 -7.51 22.76 -54.98
N TRP A 47 -7.49 23.35 -56.17
CA TRP A 47 -8.38 24.45 -56.50
C TRP A 47 -8.77 24.41 -57.97
N THR A 48 -9.98 24.88 -58.26
CA THR A 48 -10.57 24.93 -59.60
C THR A 48 -10.77 26.36 -60.04
N VAL A 49 -10.32 26.70 -61.25
CA VAL A 49 -10.52 28.02 -61.87
C VAL A 49 -11.33 27.92 -63.15
N GLU A 50 -12.25 28.87 -63.31
CA GLU A 50 -12.92 29.14 -64.58
C GLU A 50 -12.36 30.40 -65.23
N ILE A 51 -11.89 30.27 -66.46
CA ILE A 51 -11.32 31.37 -67.25
C ILE A 51 -12.31 31.78 -68.33
N TYR A 52 -12.56 33.08 -68.43
CA TYR A 52 -13.52 33.70 -69.34
C TYR A 52 -12.82 34.63 -70.32
N ALA A 53 -13.28 34.63 -71.57
CA ALA A 53 -13.03 35.71 -72.52
C ALA A 53 -14.06 36.82 -72.29
N VAL A 54 -13.61 37.99 -71.84
CA VAL A 54 -14.48 39.12 -71.52
C VAL A 54 -14.82 39.90 -72.78
N LEU A 55 -16.12 40.06 -73.02
CA LEU A 55 -16.69 40.65 -74.22
C LEU A 55 -17.74 41.71 -73.86
N PRO A 56 -17.94 42.74 -74.69
CA PRO A 56 -19.12 43.61 -74.58
C PRO A 56 -20.43 42.82 -74.72
N ASP A 57 -21.50 43.36 -74.13
CA ASP A 57 -22.86 42.81 -74.27
C ASP A 57 -23.25 42.69 -75.76
N GLY A 58 -23.81 41.53 -76.13
CA GLY A 58 -24.24 41.21 -77.49
C GLY A 58 -23.14 40.70 -78.43
N GLU A 59 -21.90 40.54 -77.96
CA GLU A 59 -20.81 39.92 -78.72
C GLU A 59 -20.67 38.42 -78.43
N ARG A 60 -19.87 37.72 -79.24
CA ARG A 60 -19.65 36.27 -79.12
C ARG A 60 -18.22 35.86 -79.42
N LEU A 61 -17.78 34.76 -78.81
CA LEU A 61 -16.55 34.04 -79.13
C LEU A 61 -16.87 32.82 -79.99
N ASP A 62 -16.13 32.63 -81.08
CA ASP A 62 -16.29 31.49 -81.99
C ASP A 62 -15.13 30.51 -81.91
N ALA A 63 -13.90 30.98 -81.72
CA ALA A 63 -12.73 30.11 -81.76
C ALA A 63 -11.60 30.60 -80.87
N VAL A 64 -10.86 29.63 -80.31
CA VAL A 64 -9.58 29.85 -79.65
C VAL A 64 -8.54 29.05 -80.43
N ALA A 65 -7.62 29.75 -81.11
CA ALA A 65 -6.63 29.17 -82.02
C ALA A 65 -5.17 29.51 -81.62
N GLY A 66 -4.20 28.75 -82.13
CA GLY A 66 -2.78 29.11 -82.16
C GLY A 66 -2.34 29.44 -83.60
N ASN A 67 -1.29 30.24 -83.77
CA ASN A 67 -0.69 30.51 -85.08
C ASN A 67 0.85 30.57 -85.00
N SER A 68 1.50 30.88 -86.13
CA SER A 68 2.97 30.96 -86.20
C SER A 68 3.58 32.07 -85.34
N ASP A 69 2.78 33.07 -84.97
CA ASP A 69 3.21 34.27 -84.26
C ASP A 69 2.83 34.22 -82.78
N ASN A 70 1.80 33.46 -82.41
CA ASN A 70 1.29 33.25 -81.05
C ASN A 70 0.95 31.77 -80.87
N ASN A 71 1.80 31.09 -80.09
CA ASN A 71 1.58 29.70 -79.72
C ASN A 71 0.45 29.63 -78.69
N LYS A 72 -0.57 28.82 -78.93
CA LYS A 72 -1.60 28.56 -77.93
C LYS A 72 -1.00 27.74 -76.81
N THR A 73 -1.17 28.20 -75.57
CA THR A 73 -0.69 27.48 -74.38
C THR A 73 -1.74 27.48 -73.29
N VAL A 74 -1.95 26.32 -72.65
CA VAL A 74 -2.59 26.17 -71.34
C VAL A 74 -1.61 25.36 -70.51
N THR A 75 -1.06 25.96 -69.48
CA THR A 75 -0.01 25.35 -68.65
C THR A 75 -0.24 25.68 -67.19
N THR A 76 0.25 24.84 -66.31
CA THR A 76 0.30 25.12 -64.87
C THR A 76 1.72 24.91 -64.35
N SER A 77 2.09 25.60 -63.27
CA SER A 77 3.31 25.27 -62.54
C SER A 77 3.16 24.01 -61.67
N GLY A 78 1.92 23.56 -61.41
CA GLY A 78 1.58 22.31 -60.72
C GLY A 78 1.21 21.18 -61.69
N THR A 79 0.14 20.43 -61.37
CA THR A 79 -0.41 19.34 -62.21
C THR A 79 -1.90 19.57 -62.41
N PHE A 80 -2.40 19.40 -63.65
CA PHE A 80 -3.85 19.42 -63.90
C PHE A 80 -4.48 18.10 -63.44
N TYR A 81 -5.61 18.19 -62.74
CA TYR A 81 -6.44 17.04 -62.43
C TYR A 81 -7.19 16.56 -63.67
N GLN A 82 -7.21 15.24 -63.87
CA GLN A 82 -7.91 14.56 -64.96
C GLN A 82 -8.73 13.39 -64.41
N ASN A 83 -10.05 13.41 -64.59
CA ASN A 83 -10.94 12.35 -64.14
C ASN A 83 -10.97 11.20 -65.17
N ALA A 84 -10.95 9.96 -64.68
CA ALA A 84 -10.96 8.76 -65.54
C ALA A 84 -12.23 8.60 -66.42
N MET A 85 -13.33 9.25 -66.06
CA MET A 85 -14.59 9.27 -66.82
C MET A 85 -14.81 10.57 -67.61
N GLY A 86 -13.86 11.49 -67.56
CA GLY A 86 -13.89 12.78 -68.23
C GLY A 86 -13.06 12.82 -69.52
N GLY A 87 -12.50 14.00 -69.81
CA GLY A 87 -11.65 14.20 -70.98
C GLY A 87 -11.42 15.68 -71.33
N PRO A 88 -10.70 15.99 -72.42
CA PRO A 88 -9.98 17.25 -72.55
C PRO A 88 -10.88 18.46 -72.88
N THR A 89 -12.16 18.20 -73.14
CA THR A 89 -13.12 19.21 -73.57
C THR A 89 -14.46 19.02 -72.86
N SER A 90 -15.24 20.09 -72.77
CA SER A 90 -16.58 20.07 -72.14
C SER A 90 -17.54 19.03 -72.71
N THR A 91 -17.29 18.53 -73.93
CA THR A 91 -18.08 17.43 -74.54
C THR A 91 -17.87 16.07 -73.89
N SER A 92 -16.81 15.91 -73.08
CA SER A 92 -16.49 14.68 -72.36
C SER A 92 -17.05 14.68 -70.92
N ILE A 93 -17.50 15.84 -70.43
CA ILE A 93 -18.00 16.01 -69.06
C ILE A 93 -19.49 15.65 -69.01
N ASN A 94 -19.83 14.48 -68.47
CA ASN A 94 -21.21 14.00 -68.38
C ASN A 94 -21.78 14.23 -66.97
N SER A 95 -22.60 15.27 -66.83
CA SER A 95 -23.27 15.66 -65.58
C SER A 95 -24.12 14.53 -64.96
N ALA A 96 -24.59 13.56 -65.76
CA ALA A 96 -25.33 12.41 -65.24
C ALA A 96 -24.48 11.44 -64.39
N PHE A 97 -23.15 11.58 -64.40
CA PHE A 97 -22.23 10.77 -63.61
C PHE A 97 -21.79 11.42 -62.30
N PHE A 98 -22.10 12.69 -62.03
CA PHE A 98 -21.70 13.37 -60.79
C PHE A 98 -22.14 12.64 -59.50
N PRO A 99 -23.33 12.03 -59.40
CA PRO A 99 -23.69 11.26 -58.19
C PRO A 99 -22.87 9.98 -57.98
N LEU A 100 -22.16 9.49 -59.01
CA LEU A 100 -21.34 8.28 -58.98
C LEU A 100 -19.83 8.59 -58.91
N ALA A 101 -19.42 9.74 -59.45
CA ALA A 101 -18.08 10.29 -59.32
C ALA A 101 -18.19 11.82 -59.23
N PRO A 102 -18.31 12.36 -58.00
CA PRO A 102 -18.47 13.79 -57.77
C PRO A 102 -17.33 14.63 -58.36
N ASP A 103 -16.10 14.12 -58.26
CA ASP A 103 -14.88 14.80 -58.71
C ASP A 103 -14.84 15.06 -60.23
N LEU A 104 -15.67 14.36 -61.03
CA LEU A 104 -15.82 14.62 -62.47
C LEU A 104 -16.31 16.04 -62.78
N GLU A 105 -17.04 16.68 -61.86
CA GLU A 105 -17.49 18.07 -62.03
C GLU A 105 -16.31 19.04 -62.10
N PHE A 106 -15.21 18.70 -61.42
CA PHE A 106 -14.00 19.50 -61.30
C PHE A 106 -12.88 18.95 -62.19
N ASP A 107 -13.19 18.20 -63.24
CA ASP A 107 -12.22 17.78 -64.25
C ASP A 107 -11.63 18.98 -65.01
N SER A 108 -10.39 18.86 -65.50
CA SER A 108 -9.73 19.93 -66.26
C SER A 108 -10.04 19.83 -67.74
N TYR A 109 -10.74 20.82 -68.30
CA TYR A 109 -11.12 20.84 -69.72
C TYR A 109 -11.20 22.24 -70.32
N VAL A 110 -11.11 22.31 -71.65
CA VAL A 110 -11.34 23.54 -72.41
C VAL A 110 -12.72 23.57 -73.06
N THR A 111 -13.23 24.77 -73.33
CA THR A 111 -14.56 24.96 -73.89
C THR A 111 -14.74 26.27 -74.67
N VAL A 112 -15.93 26.45 -75.22
CA VAL A 112 -16.51 27.74 -75.60
C VAL A 112 -17.94 27.76 -75.05
N GLY A 113 -18.11 28.38 -73.88
CA GLY A 113 -19.39 28.61 -73.22
C GLY A 113 -19.92 27.44 -72.38
N ALA A 114 -20.17 26.28 -72.99
CA ALA A 114 -20.82 25.15 -72.30
C ALA A 114 -19.89 24.48 -71.27
N LEU A 115 -20.40 24.17 -70.09
CA LEU A 115 -19.71 23.46 -69.01
C LEU A 115 -19.71 21.95 -69.22
N HIS A 116 -20.81 21.39 -69.75
CA HIS A 116 -21.02 19.94 -69.79
C HIS A 116 -21.48 19.45 -71.17
N SER A 117 -21.44 18.14 -71.37
CA SER A 117 -21.83 17.46 -72.61
C SER A 117 -23.33 17.57 -72.93
N ASP A 118 -24.18 17.78 -71.92
CA ASP A 118 -25.61 18.03 -72.09
C ASP A 118 -25.94 19.44 -72.58
N GLY A 119 -24.95 20.35 -72.58
CA GLY A 119 -25.07 21.72 -73.06
C GLY A 119 -25.06 22.79 -71.97
N TYR A 120 -25.23 22.44 -70.68
CA TYR A 120 -25.42 23.44 -69.61
C TYR A 120 -24.34 24.55 -69.65
N PRO A 121 -24.70 25.84 -69.50
CA PRO A 121 -26.05 26.39 -69.28
C PRO A 121 -26.88 26.60 -70.57
N PHE A 122 -26.43 26.07 -71.71
CA PHE A 122 -27.10 26.13 -73.01
C PHE A 122 -27.88 24.85 -73.33
N ASP A 123 -28.64 24.85 -74.44
CA ASP A 123 -29.46 23.70 -74.87
C ASP A 123 -28.64 22.53 -75.44
N ASN A 124 -27.39 22.77 -75.86
CA ASN A 124 -26.52 21.76 -76.48
C ASN A 124 -25.05 22.19 -76.42
N ASN A 125 -24.13 21.22 -76.43
CA ASN A 125 -22.69 21.44 -76.60
C ASN A 125 -22.22 20.96 -77.98
N ALA A 126 -21.85 21.89 -78.85
CA ALA A 126 -21.40 21.70 -80.23
C ALA A 126 -19.92 22.05 -80.43
N LEU A 127 -19.12 22.02 -79.36
CA LEU A 127 -17.69 22.29 -79.43
C LEU A 127 -16.98 21.30 -80.36
N LEU A 128 -16.08 21.83 -81.19
CA LEU A 128 -15.23 21.08 -82.10
C LEU A 128 -13.78 21.46 -81.88
N ASP A 129 -12.87 20.52 -82.04
CA ASP A 129 -11.42 20.77 -82.04
C ASP A 129 -10.73 20.16 -83.26
N ILE A 130 -9.60 20.76 -83.66
CA ILE A 130 -8.74 20.25 -84.72
C ILE A 130 -7.29 20.65 -84.49
N GLY A 131 -6.37 19.70 -84.73
CA GLY A 131 -4.93 19.98 -84.71
C GLY A 131 -4.32 20.14 -83.32
N ILE A 132 -4.93 19.53 -82.30
CA ILE A 132 -4.46 19.52 -80.92
C ILE A 132 -4.12 18.08 -80.53
N ASP A 133 -2.97 17.88 -79.87
CA ASP A 133 -2.61 16.62 -79.23
C ASP A 133 -2.94 16.75 -77.74
N TRP A 134 -3.87 15.92 -77.28
CA TRP A 134 -4.38 15.95 -75.90
C TRP A 134 -3.61 15.01 -74.96
N THR A 135 -2.66 14.22 -75.49
CA THR A 135 -2.01 13.14 -74.72
C THR A 135 -1.36 13.63 -73.43
N ASP A 136 -0.66 14.77 -73.48
CA ASP A 136 0.00 15.33 -72.31
C ASP A 136 -1.01 15.93 -71.33
N PHE A 137 -2.05 16.60 -71.84
CA PHE A 137 -3.10 17.22 -71.01
C PHE A 137 -3.92 16.20 -70.23
N GLU A 138 -4.31 15.10 -70.87
CA GLU A 138 -5.02 13.96 -70.23
C GLU A 138 -4.16 13.19 -69.23
N ALA A 139 -2.85 13.43 -69.21
CA ALA A 139 -1.93 12.91 -68.20
C ALA A 139 -1.61 13.94 -67.11
N GLY A 140 -2.34 15.07 -67.07
CA GLY A 140 -2.18 16.17 -66.12
C GLY A 140 -1.14 17.23 -66.52
N GLY A 141 -0.62 17.18 -67.75
CA GLY A 141 0.37 18.10 -68.30
C GLY A 141 -0.21 19.23 -69.15
N ASP A 142 0.65 19.93 -69.92
CA ASP A 142 0.25 21.15 -70.64
C ASP A 142 -0.41 20.90 -72.00
N VAL A 143 -1.16 21.90 -72.49
CA VAL A 143 -1.56 22.04 -73.90
C VAL A 143 -0.66 23.07 -74.57
N SER A 144 0.00 22.72 -75.68
CA SER A 144 0.84 23.65 -76.46
C SER A 144 0.77 23.37 -77.96
N THR A 145 0.25 24.32 -78.75
CA THR A 145 0.11 24.15 -80.21
C THR A 145 0.18 25.46 -80.99
N ALA A 146 0.90 25.44 -82.13
CA ALA A 146 1.06 26.59 -83.02
C ALA A 146 0.04 26.62 -84.18
N ASN A 147 -0.85 25.63 -84.28
CA ASN A 147 -1.82 25.51 -85.38
C ASN A 147 -3.13 24.80 -85.01
N GLY A 148 -3.33 24.43 -83.74
CA GLY A 148 -4.56 23.83 -83.24
C GLY A 148 -5.62 24.86 -82.84
N THR A 149 -6.89 24.46 -82.91
CA THR A 149 -8.03 25.30 -82.51
C THR A 149 -9.14 24.44 -81.91
N TRP A 150 -9.81 24.96 -80.89
CA TRP A 150 -11.17 24.56 -80.53
C TRP A 150 -12.13 25.71 -80.85
N PHE A 151 -13.33 25.38 -81.32
CA PHE A 151 -14.26 26.35 -81.89
C PHE A 151 -15.70 25.85 -81.88
N VAL A 152 -16.61 26.80 -82.04
CA VAL A 152 -18.03 26.60 -82.30
C VAL A 152 -18.39 27.38 -83.56
N THR A 153 -19.53 27.06 -84.18
CA THR A 153 -20.00 27.80 -85.35
C THR A 153 -20.79 29.04 -84.92
N PRO A 154 -20.89 30.06 -85.79
CA PRO A 154 -21.75 31.22 -85.54
C PRO A 154 -23.26 30.91 -85.35
N ALA A 155 -23.69 29.66 -85.60
CA ALA A 155 -25.05 29.21 -85.35
C ALA A 155 -25.27 28.71 -83.90
N ASP A 156 -24.19 28.40 -83.19
CA ASP A 156 -24.24 27.81 -81.86
C ASP A 156 -24.40 28.91 -80.81
N PRO A 157 -25.44 28.85 -79.94
CA PRO A 157 -25.67 29.85 -78.90
C PRO A 157 -24.57 29.89 -77.83
N GLN A 158 -23.85 28.79 -77.60
CA GLN A 158 -22.81 28.70 -76.57
C GLN A 158 -21.63 29.67 -76.78
N GLY A 159 -21.47 30.22 -77.98
CA GLY A 159 -20.49 31.27 -78.23
C GLY A 159 -20.89 32.65 -77.70
N GLN A 160 -22.15 32.88 -77.34
CA GLN A 160 -22.65 34.18 -76.90
C GLN A 160 -22.12 34.53 -75.50
N ALA A 161 -21.72 35.80 -75.32
CA ALA A 161 -21.30 36.30 -74.02
C ALA A 161 -22.48 36.29 -73.04
N THR A 162 -22.28 35.68 -71.87
CA THR A 162 -23.25 35.63 -70.77
C THR A 162 -22.70 36.40 -69.57
N LEU A 163 -23.58 36.89 -68.71
CA LEU A 163 -23.17 37.54 -67.47
C LEU A 163 -22.43 36.55 -66.57
N PHE A 164 -21.27 36.93 -66.05
CA PHE A 164 -20.56 36.24 -64.99
C PHE A 164 -19.94 37.28 -64.05
N THR A 165 -19.74 36.88 -62.79
CA THR A 165 -19.06 37.70 -61.79
C THR A 165 -17.62 37.19 -61.66
N ASN A 166 -16.64 38.08 -61.83
CA ASN A 166 -15.22 37.72 -61.73
C ASN A 166 -14.76 37.58 -60.27
N GLN A 167 -13.49 37.20 -60.08
CA GLN A 167 -12.89 37.07 -58.75
C GLN A 167 -12.83 38.38 -57.93
N ASN A 168 -12.95 39.54 -58.59
CA ASN A 168 -12.99 40.84 -57.93
C ASN A 168 -14.41 41.35 -57.72
N CYS A 169 -15.41 40.48 -57.90
CA CYS A 169 -16.83 40.76 -57.70
C CYS A 169 -17.39 41.85 -58.60
N GLU A 170 -16.84 41.93 -59.81
CA GLU A 170 -17.32 42.76 -60.90
C GLU A 170 -18.12 41.91 -61.89
N ASP A 171 -19.32 42.38 -62.24
CA ASP A 171 -20.15 41.77 -63.26
C ASP A 171 -19.62 42.11 -64.67
N HIS A 172 -19.31 41.07 -65.43
CA HIS A 172 -18.82 41.16 -66.81
C HIS A 172 -19.66 40.27 -67.73
N TYR A 173 -19.72 40.62 -69.01
CA TYR A 173 -20.18 39.68 -70.03
C TYR A 173 -18.97 38.89 -70.54
N GLY A 174 -19.08 37.57 -70.61
CA GLY A 174 -17.98 36.73 -71.06
C GLY A 174 -18.40 35.34 -71.52
N VAL A 175 -17.45 34.65 -72.14
CA VAL A 175 -17.61 33.27 -72.60
C VAL A 175 -16.57 32.42 -71.89
N LEU A 176 -17.02 31.37 -71.20
CA LEU A 176 -16.13 30.40 -70.55
C LEU A 176 -15.24 29.74 -71.62
N ILE A 177 -13.92 29.70 -71.38
CA ILE A 177 -12.96 29.08 -72.30
C ILE A 177 -12.22 27.89 -71.70
N ALA A 178 -12.14 27.80 -70.38
CA ALA A 178 -11.56 26.66 -69.68
C ALA A 178 -12.07 26.58 -68.23
N ARG A 179 -12.22 25.35 -67.73
CA ARG A 179 -12.29 25.04 -66.30
C ARG A 179 -11.10 24.15 -65.99
N LEU A 180 -10.25 24.55 -65.06
CA LEU A 180 -8.95 23.90 -64.83
C LEU A 180 -8.76 23.69 -63.34
N THR A 181 -8.37 22.47 -62.96
CA THR A 181 -8.19 22.08 -61.56
C THR A 181 -6.74 21.72 -61.33
N ILE A 182 -6.12 22.33 -60.33
CA ILE A 182 -4.70 22.16 -59.99
C ILE A 182 -4.64 21.30 -58.72
N ILE A 183 -3.80 20.28 -58.75
CA ILE A 183 -3.60 19.34 -57.63
C ILE A 183 -2.14 19.25 -57.23
N GLY A 184 -1.90 18.84 -55.98
CA GLY A 184 -0.58 18.53 -55.46
C GLY A 184 -0.33 19.15 -54.10
N VAL A 185 0.65 18.63 -53.36
CA VAL A 185 1.17 19.29 -52.14
C VAL A 185 1.61 20.72 -52.47
N GLY A 186 0.90 21.71 -51.91
CA GLY A 186 1.14 23.13 -52.18
C GLY A 186 0.42 23.68 -53.40
N ALA A 187 -0.67 23.06 -53.87
CA ALA A 187 -1.43 23.52 -55.05
C ALA A 187 -1.83 25.00 -55.00
N PHE A 188 -2.07 25.56 -53.80
CA PHE A 188 -2.41 26.98 -53.63
C PHE A 188 -1.25 27.95 -53.98
N ASP A 189 0.00 27.49 -54.01
CA ASP A 189 1.15 28.28 -54.45
C ASP A 189 1.36 28.21 -55.98
N GLU A 190 0.62 27.34 -56.68
CA GLU A 190 0.76 27.10 -58.11
C GLU A 190 -0.08 28.08 -58.95
N THR A 191 0.31 28.21 -60.22
CA THR A 191 -0.33 29.13 -61.17
C THR A 191 -0.80 28.42 -62.42
N VAL A 192 -1.78 28.99 -63.11
CA VAL A 192 -2.25 28.62 -64.43
C VAL A 192 -1.95 29.75 -65.40
N TYR A 193 -1.34 29.44 -66.54
CA TYR A 193 -1.11 30.37 -67.64
C TYR A 193 -1.87 29.93 -68.89
N LEU A 194 -2.67 30.83 -69.44
CA LEU A 194 -3.39 30.63 -70.70
C LEU A 194 -3.03 31.74 -71.69
N ASN A 195 -2.69 31.37 -72.93
CA ASN A 195 -2.49 32.28 -74.06
C ASN A 195 -3.16 31.72 -75.32
N GLY A 196 -3.77 32.59 -76.12
CA GLY A 196 -4.21 32.21 -77.46
C GLY A 196 -4.63 33.38 -78.35
N LEU A 197 -4.91 33.04 -79.61
CA LEU A 197 -5.65 33.88 -80.54
C LEU A 197 -7.15 33.59 -80.41
N PHE A 198 -7.91 34.60 -80.05
CA PHE A 198 -9.36 34.56 -79.92
C PHE A 198 -10.00 35.18 -81.15
N GLN A 199 -11.06 34.55 -81.65
CA GLN A 199 -11.84 35.06 -82.77
C GLN A 199 -13.33 34.96 -82.46
N GLY A 200 -14.07 35.99 -82.83
CA GLY A 200 -15.51 36.03 -82.65
C GLY A 200 -16.19 37.02 -83.58
N LYS A 201 -17.40 37.43 -83.18
CA LYS A 201 -18.21 38.42 -83.90
C LYS A 201 -18.71 39.51 -82.97
N ASP A 202 -18.64 40.75 -83.44
CA ASP A 202 -19.22 41.91 -82.74
C ASP A 202 -20.76 41.90 -82.85
N ALA A 203 -21.42 42.82 -82.15
CA ALA A 203 -22.89 42.98 -82.20
C ALA A 203 -23.43 43.33 -83.60
N LEU A 204 -22.56 43.67 -84.56
CA LEU A 204 -22.88 43.97 -85.96
C LEU A 204 -22.53 42.81 -86.91
N ASP A 205 -22.17 41.64 -86.38
CA ASP A 205 -21.77 40.41 -87.08
C ASP A 205 -20.41 40.50 -87.83
N ASN A 206 -19.59 41.53 -87.55
CA ASN A 206 -18.24 41.63 -88.10
C ASN A 206 -17.29 40.71 -87.33
N THR A 207 -16.40 40.01 -88.04
CA THR A 207 -15.38 39.17 -87.42
C THR A 207 -14.29 40.01 -86.77
N TRP A 208 -13.96 39.66 -85.53
CA TRP A 208 -12.86 40.23 -84.78
C TRP A 208 -11.82 39.17 -84.43
N GLN A 209 -10.58 39.61 -84.18
CA GLN A 209 -9.49 38.76 -83.70
C GLN A 209 -8.66 39.51 -82.66
N SER A 210 -8.38 38.85 -81.54
CA SER A 210 -7.57 39.41 -80.46
C SER A 210 -6.63 38.35 -79.89
N VAL A 211 -5.42 38.75 -79.50
CA VAL A 211 -4.51 37.90 -78.74
C VAL A 211 -4.59 38.34 -77.29
N ALA A 212 -4.77 37.39 -76.38
CA ALA A 212 -4.73 37.66 -74.96
C ALA A 212 -4.07 36.53 -74.19
N ASP A 213 -3.58 36.88 -73.02
CA ASP A 213 -3.03 35.96 -72.04
C ASP A 213 -3.48 36.33 -70.64
N ILE A 214 -3.46 35.34 -69.76
CA ILE A 214 -3.72 35.49 -68.33
C ILE A 214 -2.82 34.54 -67.56
N THR A 215 -2.31 35.01 -66.42
CA THR A 215 -1.72 34.16 -65.38
C THR A 215 -2.64 34.26 -64.16
N VAL A 216 -3.13 33.13 -63.69
CA VAL A 216 -3.99 33.02 -62.51
C VAL A 216 -3.21 32.27 -61.43
N GLY A 217 -3.18 32.80 -60.21
CA GLY A 217 -2.80 32.04 -59.01
C GLY A 217 -4.01 31.95 -58.08
N TYR A 218 -3.94 31.07 -57.09
CA TYR A 218 -4.99 30.99 -56.07
C TYR A 218 -5.01 32.29 -55.23
N PRO A 219 -6.12 33.04 -55.19
CA PRO A 219 -6.26 34.16 -54.26
C PRO A 219 -6.48 33.60 -52.85
N THR A 220 -5.97 34.26 -51.82
CA THR A 220 -6.41 33.98 -50.44
C THR A 220 -7.87 34.43 -50.32
N ILE A 221 -8.80 33.49 -50.40
CA ILE A 221 -10.22 33.73 -50.16
C ILE A 221 -10.45 33.63 -48.66
N THR A 222 -11.08 34.65 -48.06
CA THR A 222 -11.57 34.59 -46.68
C THR A 222 -13.09 34.51 -46.81
N ASP A 223 -13.69 33.37 -46.50
CA ASP A 223 -15.12 33.11 -46.67
C ASP A 223 -15.64 32.55 -45.34
N CYS A 224 -15.91 33.46 -44.40
CA CYS A 224 -16.21 33.13 -43.01
C CYS A 224 -17.60 32.49 -42.86
N ASN A 225 -18.56 32.84 -43.71
CA ASN A 225 -19.91 32.27 -43.71
C ASN A 225 -20.04 31.04 -44.63
N SER A 226 -18.94 30.61 -45.26
CA SER A 226 -18.82 29.40 -46.09
C SER A 226 -19.80 29.33 -47.26
N ASN A 227 -20.16 30.47 -47.84
CA ASN A 227 -21.15 30.54 -48.91
C ASN A 227 -20.53 30.47 -50.32
N GLY A 228 -19.21 30.40 -50.42
CA GLY A 228 -18.44 30.34 -51.66
C GLY A 228 -18.09 31.72 -52.26
N VAL A 229 -18.36 32.81 -51.53
CA VAL A 229 -18.05 34.19 -51.89
C VAL A 229 -17.05 34.75 -50.87
N ASP A 230 -16.05 35.50 -51.34
CA ASP A 230 -15.09 36.16 -50.44
C ASP A 230 -15.81 37.19 -49.55
N ASP A 231 -15.43 37.31 -48.28
CA ASP A 231 -16.01 38.21 -47.28
C ASP A 231 -16.07 39.66 -47.78
N ALA A 232 -15.00 40.10 -48.44
CA ALA A 232 -14.93 41.41 -49.06
C ALA A 232 -16.02 41.64 -50.11
N CYS A 233 -16.45 40.58 -50.79
CA CYS A 233 -17.52 40.59 -51.77
C CYS A 233 -18.91 40.49 -51.15
N ASP A 234 -19.07 39.77 -50.04
CA ASP A 234 -20.32 39.76 -49.28
C ASP A 234 -20.65 41.14 -48.70
N ILE A 235 -19.62 41.81 -48.17
CA ILE A 235 -19.74 43.18 -47.67
C ILE A 235 -20.00 44.17 -48.82
N LEU A 236 -19.28 44.05 -49.95
CA LEU A 236 -19.43 44.96 -51.08
C LEU A 236 -20.81 44.86 -51.75
N ASN A 237 -21.36 43.64 -51.85
CA ASN A 237 -22.66 43.37 -52.46
C ASN A 237 -23.83 43.54 -51.47
N GLY A 238 -23.54 43.74 -50.18
CA GLY A 238 -24.53 43.96 -49.13
C GLY A 238 -25.31 42.70 -48.76
N THR A 239 -24.73 41.53 -48.98
CA THR A 239 -25.24 40.24 -48.49
C THR A 239 -24.88 40.00 -47.02
N SER A 240 -23.81 40.63 -46.52
CA SER A 240 -23.46 40.68 -45.09
C SER A 240 -23.15 42.12 -44.62
N TYR A 241 -23.30 42.36 -43.31
CA TYR A 241 -23.03 43.66 -42.67
C TYR A 241 -21.60 43.71 -42.11
N ASP A 242 -20.98 44.89 -42.07
CA ASP A 242 -19.68 45.16 -41.42
C ASP A 242 -19.82 46.56 -40.78
N ASP A 243 -20.50 46.60 -39.64
CA ASP A 243 -20.87 47.84 -38.96
C ASP A 243 -19.64 48.55 -38.38
N ASN A 244 -18.56 47.82 -38.09
CA ASN A 244 -17.33 48.37 -37.51
C ASN A 244 -16.25 48.74 -38.55
N GLY A 245 -16.37 48.26 -39.78
CA GLY A 245 -15.58 48.59 -40.96
C GLY A 245 -14.20 47.94 -41.00
N ASN A 246 -14.01 46.79 -40.35
CA ASN A 246 -12.71 46.11 -40.30
C ASN A 246 -12.47 45.11 -41.44
N GLY A 247 -13.47 44.89 -42.30
CA GLY A 247 -13.39 43.99 -43.45
C GLY A 247 -13.75 42.53 -43.15
N ILE A 248 -14.33 42.24 -41.98
CA ILE A 248 -14.92 40.95 -41.60
C ILE A 248 -16.44 41.16 -41.40
N PRO A 249 -17.33 40.31 -41.95
CA PRO A 249 -18.76 40.44 -41.72
C PRO A 249 -19.15 40.34 -40.23
N ASP A 250 -20.06 41.17 -39.72
CA ASP A 250 -20.52 41.20 -38.32
C ASP A 250 -20.99 39.82 -37.81
N GLU A 251 -21.61 39.02 -38.69
CA GLU A 251 -22.03 37.63 -38.41
C GLU A 251 -20.86 36.66 -38.16
N CYS A 252 -19.65 37.09 -38.51
CA CYS A 252 -18.39 36.41 -38.29
C CYS A 252 -17.53 37.13 -37.24
N GLU A 253 -18.02 38.21 -36.64
CA GLU A 253 -17.28 38.99 -35.65
C GLU A 253 -17.65 38.66 -34.20
N PHE A 254 -18.83 38.11 -33.95
CA PHE A 254 -19.26 37.81 -32.58
C PHE A 254 -19.83 36.41 -32.47
N ALA A 255 -19.12 35.54 -31.75
CA ALA A 255 -19.71 34.37 -31.14
C ALA A 255 -20.60 34.85 -29.98
N ASP A 256 -21.88 34.46 -30.03
CA ASP A 256 -22.90 34.66 -28.98
C ASP A 256 -23.53 33.27 -28.77
N CYS A 257 -22.77 32.41 -28.10
CA CYS A 257 -23.07 30.99 -28.03
C CYS A 257 -24.32 30.69 -27.19
N ASN A 258 -24.67 31.59 -26.26
CA ASN A 258 -25.83 31.47 -25.38
C ASN A 258 -27.08 32.22 -25.91
N ASP A 259 -27.01 32.78 -27.13
CA ASP A 259 -28.07 33.53 -27.83
C ASP A 259 -28.67 34.66 -26.97
N ASN A 260 -27.89 35.26 -26.06
CA ASN A 260 -28.40 36.25 -25.12
C ASN A 260 -28.36 37.69 -25.68
N GLY A 261 -27.71 37.88 -26.84
CA GLY A 261 -27.54 39.15 -27.52
C GLY A 261 -26.33 39.97 -27.05
N VAL A 262 -25.41 39.35 -26.32
CA VAL A 262 -24.11 39.87 -25.87
C VAL A 262 -23.05 38.92 -26.41
N ALA A 263 -21.93 39.45 -26.91
CA ALA A 263 -20.85 38.60 -27.39
C ALA A 263 -20.23 37.82 -26.22
N ASP A 264 -19.76 36.61 -26.49
CA ASP A 264 -19.09 35.73 -25.53
C ASP A 264 -17.97 36.44 -24.77
N GLU A 265 -17.13 37.21 -25.49
CA GLU A 265 -16.07 38.01 -24.89
C GLU A 265 -16.56 39.08 -23.90
N ASP A 266 -17.73 39.67 -24.17
CA ASP A 266 -18.37 40.67 -23.30
C ASP A 266 -19.06 39.99 -22.12
N ASP A 267 -19.58 38.78 -22.28
CA ASP A 267 -20.17 37.99 -21.21
C ASP A 267 -19.13 37.58 -20.15
N ILE A 268 -17.97 37.11 -20.63
CA ILE A 268 -16.84 36.75 -19.78
C ILE A 268 -16.25 38.01 -19.12
N ALA A 269 -16.02 39.08 -19.89
CA ALA A 269 -15.40 40.30 -19.37
C ALA A 269 -16.29 41.04 -18.34
N ASN A 270 -17.62 40.95 -18.47
CA ASN A 270 -18.56 41.53 -17.52
C ASN A 270 -18.90 40.60 -16.36
N GLY A 271 -18.41 39.35 -16.38
CA GLY A 271 -18.70 38.31 -15.38
C GLY A 271 -20.17 37.90 -15.36
N THR A 272 -20.86 38.00 -16.49
CA THR A 272 -22.21 37.46 -16.67
C THR A 272 -22.19 35.98 -17.03
N SER A 273 -21.07 35.50 -17.59
CA SER A 273 -20.77 34.08 -17.78
C SER A 273 -19.34 33.76 -17.30
N GLU A 274 -19.10 32.53 -16.87
CA GLU A 274 -17.78 32.02 -16.45
C GLU A 274 -17.06 31.42 -17.67
N ASP A 275 -15.72 31.46 -17.68
CA ASP A 275 -14.82 30.85 -18.67
C ASP A 275 -13.61 30.32 -17.88
N CYS A 276 -13.78 29.13 -17.33
CA CYS A 276 -12.85 28.60 -16.35
C CYS A 276 -11.61 27.94 -16.98
N ASN A 277 -11.69 27.49 -18.23
CA ASN A 277 -10.56 26.97 -19.01
C ASN A 277 -9.81 28.06 -19.82
N GLU A 278 -10.27 29.31 -19.73
CA GLU A 278 -9.73 30.52 -20.38
C GLU A 278 -9.63 30.40 -21.91
N ASN A 279 -10.54 29.64 -22.52
CA ASN A 279 -10.52 29.41 -23.97
C ASN A 279 -11.28 30.48 -24.77
N GLY A 280 -11.97 31.40 -24.07
CA GLY A 280 -12.72 32.50 -24.66
C GLY A 280 -14.18 32.17 -25.01
N THR A 281 -14.66 30.97 -24.67
CA THR A 281 -16.05 30.54 -24.78
C THR A 281 -16.64 30.42 -23.37
N PRO A 282 -17.86 30.93 -23.12
CA PRO A 282 -18.54 30.73 -21.85
C PRO A 282 -18.78 29.25 -21.52
N ASP A 283 -18.57 28.86 -20.26
CA ASP A 283 -18.70 27.47 -19.80
C ASP A 283 -20.05 26.85 -20.16
N GLU A 284 -21.12 27.64 -20.04
CA GLU A 284 -22.50 27.23 -20.31
C GLU A 284 -22.76 26.82 -21.76
N CYS A 285 -21.88 27.22 -22.67
CA CYS A 285 -21.93 26.87 -24.09
C CYS A 285 -21.13 25.63 -24.45
N GLU A 286 -20.32 25.13 -23.52
CA GLU A 286 -19.44 23.98 -23.72
C GLU A 286 -19.94 22.72 -22.97
N MET A 287 -20.94 22.88 -22.09
CA MET A 287 -21.46 21.80 -21.24
C MET A 287 -22.02 20.58 -22.00
N ALA A 288 -22.41 20.73 -23.27
CA ALA A 288 -23.00 19.60 -24.02
C ALA A 288 -22.00 18.50 -24.34
N ASP A 289 -20.71 18.86 -24.49
CA ASP A 289 -19.62 17.95 -24.88
C ASP A 289 -18.44 17.98 -23.88
N GLY A 290 -18.47 18.84 -22.86
CA GLY A 290 -17.37 19.03 -21.90
C GLY A 290 -17.74 18.92 -20.41
N ASP A 291 -18.89 18.36 -20.05
CA ASP A 291 -19.26 17.98 -18.67
C ASP A 291 -19.66 16.50 -18.67
N CYS A 292 -18.69 15.61 -18.53
CA CYS A 292 -18.91 14.18 -18.70
C CYS A 292 -19.70 13.54 -17.53
N ASN A 293 -19.61 14.15 -16.34
CA ASN A 293 -20.18 13.64 -15.10
C ASN A 293 -21.55 14.27 -14.76
N GLU A 294 -22.03 15.18 -15.62
CA GLU A 294 -23.27 15.94 -15.52
C GLU A 294 -23.42 16.72 -14.20
N ASN A 295 -22.31 17.17 -13.60
CA ASN A 295 -22.33 17.87 -12.32
C ASN A 295 -22.56 19.38 -12.45
N GLY A 296 -22.53 19.90 -13.68
CA GLY A 296 -22.73 21.31 -14.02
C GLY A 296 -21.47 22.17 -13.95
N ILE A 297 -20.29 21.56 -14.01
CA ILE A 297 -18.97 22.20 -14.14
C ILE A 297 -18.29 21.54 -15.35
N LEU A 298 -17.57 22.33 -16.17
CA LEU A 298 -16.79 21.77 -17.26
C LEU A 298 -15.63 20.93 -16.74
N ASP A 299 -15.32 19.87 -17.47
CA ASP A 299 -14.27 18.93 -17.13
C ASP A 299 -12.89 19.61 -17.02
N ASP A 300 -12.59 20.54 -17.94
CA ASP A 300 -11.36 21.35 -17.93
C ASP A 300 -11.21 22.25 -16.69
N CYS A 301 -12.30 22.43 -15.95
CA CYS A 301 -12.40 23.32 -14.80
C CYS A 301 -12.52 22.57 -13.48
N GLU A 302 -12.53 21.25 -13.58
CA GLU A 302 -12.40 20.34 -12.47
C GLU A 302 -10.95 19.85 -12.40
N MET A 303 -10.55 19.45 -11.19
CA MET A 303 -9.28 18.75 -11.00
C MET A 303 -9.61 17.28 -10.99
N PHE A 304 -9.41 16.62 -12.12
CA PHE A 304 -9.54 15.18 -12.22
C PHE A 304 -8.20 14.47 -12.23
N ASP A 305 -8.25 13.21 -11.87
CA ASP A 305 -7.18 12.26 -12.15
C ASP A 305 -7.36 11.78 -13.61
N ASP A 306 -6.29 11.90 -14.42
CA ASP A 306 -6.13 11.34 -15.78
C ASP A 306 -4.87 10.49 -15.72
N CYS A 307 -5.06 9.24 -15.29
CA CYS A 307 -3.96 8.37 -14.93
C CYS A 307 -3.19 7.86 -16.16
N ASN A 308 -3.85 7.68 -17.30
CA ASN A 308 -3.23 7.23 -18.54
C ASN A 308 -2.68 8.38 -19.42
N ASN A 309 -2.91 9.63 -19.00
CA ASN A 309 -2.50 10.88 -19.65
C ASN A 309 -3.00 11.02 -21.09
N ASN A 310 -4.20 10.52 -21.38
CA ASN A 310 -4.77 10.60 -22.72
C ASN A 310 -5.59 11.88 -22.95
N GLY A 311 -5.77 12.70 -21.91
CA GLY A 311 -6.50 13.97 -21.96
C GLY A 311 -8.00 13.84 -21.70
N ILE A 312 -8.49 12.66 -21.31
CA ILE A 312 -9.85 12.42 -20.84
C ILE A 312 -9.75 12.07 -19.34
N PRO A 313 -10.52 12.71 -18.45
CA PRO A 313 -10.55 12.34 -17.03
C PRO A 313 -10.98 10.89 -16.79
N ASP A 314 -10.45 10.24 -15.75
CA ASP A 314 -10.70 8.81 -15.49
C ASP A 314 -12.20 8.46 -15.38
N GLU A 315 -12.99 9.36 -14.78
CA GLU A 315 -14.44 9.22 -14.64
C GLU A 315 -15.24 9.42 -15.94
N CYS A 316 -14.63 10.05 -16.94
CA CYS A 316 -15.19 10.30 -18.26
C CYS A 316 -14.87 9.17 -19.28
N GLU A 317 -14.12 8.15 -18.84
CA GLU A 317 -13.65 7.08 -19.70
C GLU A 317 -14.37 5.75 -19.43
N ILE A 318 -14.47 4.92 -20.47
CA ILE A 318 -14.98 3.55 -20.34
C ILE A 318 -13.78 2.62 -20.20
N PHE A 319 -13.47 2.27 -18.97
CA PHE A 319 -12.37 1.38 -18.64
C PHE A 319 -12.80 0.05 -18.05
N ASN A 320 -11.87 -0.89 -18.02
CA ASN A 320 -12.00 -2.05 -17.14
C ASN A 320 -11.62 -1.58 -15.72
N ASP A 321 -12.58 -1.68 -14.81
CA ASP A 321 -12.39 -1.59 -13.36
C ASP A 321 -13.01 -2.86 -12.81
N CYS A 322 -12.21 -3.92 -12.76
CA CYS A 322 -12.72 -5.24 -12.41
C CYS A 322 -12.91 -5.41 -10.89
N ASN A 323 -12.42 -4.47 -10.08
CA ASN A 323 -12.57 -4.47 -8.63
C ASN A 323 -13.65 -3.49 -8.11
N GLU A 324 -14.25 -2.71 -9.01
CA GLU A 324 -15.33 -1.74 -8.77
C GLU A 324 -14.97 -0.64 -7.76
N ASN A 325 -13.69 -0.26 -7.65
CA ASN A 325 -13.26 0.80 -6.73
C ASN A 325 -13.34 2.22 -7.33
N GLY A 326 -13.69 2.33 -8.62
CA GLY A 326 -13.79 3.60 -9.34
C GLY A 326 -12.47 4.11 -9.92
N VAL A 327 -11.38 3.33 -9.81
CA VAL A 327 -10.09 3.58 -10.46
C VAL A 327 -9.91 2.56 -11.59
N PRO A 328 -9.54 2.98 -12.81
CA PRO A 328 -9.28 2.06 -13.91
C PRO A 328 -8.15 1.07 -13.59
N ASP A 329 -8.29 -0.21 -14.01
CA ASP A 329 -7.30 -1.27 -13.74
C ASP A 329 -5.89 -0.89 -14.25
N GLU A 330 -5.81 -0.17 -15.38
CA GLU A 330 -4.54 0.29 -15.98
C GLU A 330 -3.82 1.37 -15.17
N CYS A 331 -4.50 1.92 -14.18
CA CYS A 331 -4.03 3.00 -13.31
C CYS A 331 -3.75 2.53 -11.89
N GLU A 332 -3.97 1.25 -11.66
CA GLU A 332 -3.70 0.57 -10.42
C GLU A 332 -2.43 -0.29 -10.59
N ASP A 333 -1.26 0.36 -10.51
CA ASP A 333 0.07 -0.29 -10.56
C ASP A 333 0.29 -1.37 -9.48
N TYR A 334 -0.60 -1.45 -8.47
CA TYR A 334 -0.58 -2.45 -7.41
C TYR A 334 -1.44 -3.69 -7.69
N LEU A 335 -2.20 -3.70 -8.78
CA LEU A 335 -2.96 -4.88 -9.17
C LEU A 335 -2.01 -6.02 -9.52
N THR A 336 -2.17 -7.11 -8.80
CA THR A 336 -1.26 -8.25 -8.91
C THR A 336 -1.63 -9.08 -10.15
N ASP A 337 -0.63 -9.44 -10.96
CA ASP A 337 -0.72 -10.38 -12.08
C ASP A 337 0.36 -11.46 -11.89
N TRP A 338 0.07 -12.47 -11.08
CA TRP A 338 1.02 -13.53 -10.74
C TRP A 338 1.45 -14.35 -11.96
N ASN A 339 0.57 -14.49 -12.94
CA ASN A 339 0.82 -15.32 -14.11
C ASN A 339 1.41 -14.55 -15.32
N ASN A 340 1.57 -13.22 -15.18
CA ASN A 340 2.14 -12.28 -16.15
C ASN A 340 1.46 -12.32 -17.53
N ASN A 341 0.14 -12.48 -17.58
CA ASN A 341 -0.60 -12.49 -18.84
C ASN A 341 -1.13 -11.12 -19.27
N GLY A 342 -0.93 -10.08 -18.45
CA GLY A 342 -1.37 -8.72 -18.71
C GLY A 342 -2.82 -8.44 -18.31
N VAL A 343 -3.48 -9.37 -17.61
CA VAL A 343 -4.79 -9.20 -16.98
C VAL A 343 -4.58 -9.36 -15.48
N PRO A 344 -4.96 -8.37 -14.65
CA PRO A 344 -4.91 -8.52 -13.20
C PRO A 344 -5.62 -9.79 -12.72
N ASP A 345 -5.04 -10.46 -11.72
CA ASP A 345 -5.59 -11.72 -11.18
C ASP A 345 -7.03 -11.54 -10.68
N ILE A 346 -7.40 -10.33 -10.21
CA ILE A 346 -8.74 -10.00 -9.74
C ILE A 346 -9.77 -9.96 -10.89
N CYS A 347 -9.33 -9.70 -12.11
CA CYS A 347 -10.17 -9.74 -13.31
C CYS A 347 -10.31 -11.16 -13.90
N GLU A 348 -9.52 -12.13 -13.41
CA GLU A 348 -9.53 -13.52 -13.88
C GLU A 348 -10.30 -14.47 -12.95
N ASP A 349 -10.98 -13.93 -11.92
CA ASP A 349 -11.54 -14.70 -10.79
C ASP A 349 -10.47 -15.61 -10.12
N LEU A 350 -9.21 -15.17 -10.13
CA LEU A 350 -8.08 -15.98 -9.68
C LEU A 350 -7.84 -15.85 -8.18
N ALA A 351 -8.51 -16.68 -7.38
CA ALA A 351 -8.39 -16.65 -5.92
C ALA A 351 -7.00 -17.02 -5.38
N ALA A 352 -6.25 -17.90 -6.07
CA ALA A 352 -4.96 -18.38 -5.61
C ALA A 352 -4.03 -18.82 -6.77
N TYR A 353 -2.72 -18.75 -6.54
CA TYR A 353 -1.69 -19.12 -7.53
C TYR A 353 -0.54 -19.88 -6.90
N ASN A 354 -0.17 -21.01 -7.50
CA ASN A 354 0.97 -21.82 -7.09
C ASN A 354 2.19 -21.43 -7.92
N ILE A 355 3.22 -20.84 -7.28
CA ILE A 355 4.37 -20.28 -8.00
C ILE A 355 5.29 -21.37 -8.56
N GLU A 356 5.35 -22.54 -7.93
CA GLU A 356 6.21 -23.65 -8.34
C GLU A 356 5.67 -24.37 -9.57
N THR A 357 4.35 -24.53 -9.65
CA THR A 357 3.67 -25.19 -10.77
C THR A 357 3.20 -24.21 -11.84
N SER A 358 3.17 -22.92 -11.53
CA SER A 358 2.59 -21.85 -12.35
C SER A 358 1.11 -22.09 -12.69
N VAL A 359 0.37 -22.65 -11.74
CA VAL A 359 -1.06 -22.97 -11.88
C VAL A 359 -1.88 -22.01 -11.03
N GLY A 360 -2.90 -21.43 -11.67
CA GLY A 360 -3.91 -20.61 -11.03
C GLY A 360 -5.17 -21.39 -10.65
N TYR A 361 -5.86 -20.97 -9.57
CA TYR A 361 -7.06 -21.59 -9.05
C TYR A 361 -8.15 -20.56 -8.76
N GLU A 362 -9.38 -20.88 -9.16
CA GLU A 362 -10.61 -20.11 -8.85
C GLU A 362 -11.02 -20.19 -7.36
N SER A 363 -10.34 -21.01 -6.55
CA SER A 363 -10.56 -21.03 -5.09
C SER A 363 -9.31 -21.50 -4.36
N LEU A 364 -9.11 -20.95 -3.16
CA LEU A 364 -8.04 -21.36 -2.26
C LEU A 364 -8.14 -22.83 -1.85
N SER A 365 -9.38 -23.34 -1.71
CA SER A 365 -9.62 -24.75 -1.39
C SER A 365 -9.06 -25.68 -2.48
N SER A 366 -9.24 -25.34 -3.75
CA SER A 366 -8.68 -26.11 -4.87
C SER A 366 -7.15 -26.04 -4.91
N ALA A 367 -6.59 -24.84 -4.71
CA ALA A 367 -5.13 -24.65 -4.64
C ALA A 367 -4.50 -25.53 -3.55
N ASN A 368 -5.09 -25.53 -2.36
CA ASN A 368 -4.62 -26.30 -1.21
C ASN A 368 -4.80 -27.83 -1.35
N ILE A 369 -5.71 -28.30 -2.22
CA ILE A 369 -5.85 -29.73 -2.54
C ILE A 369 -4.76 -30.18 -3.53
N ASP A 370 -4.42 -29.34 -4.51
CA ASP A 370 -3.46 -29.68 -5.56
C ASP A 370 -2.01 -29.50 -5.10
N ALA A 371 -1.78 -28.67 -4.09
CA ALA A 371 -0.46 -28.32 -3.65
C ALA A 371 0.28 -29.47 -2.94
N ASP A 372 1.56 -29.63 -3.30
CA ASP A 372 2.48 -30.62 -2.75
C ASP A 372 3.37 -30.01 -1.64
N GLU A 373 4.12 -30.87 -0.95
CA GLU A 373 5.09 -30.42 0.07
C GLU A 373 6.22 -29.60 -0.58
N GLY A 374 6.25 -28.30 -0.29
CA GLY A 374 7.23 -27.36 -0.83
C GLY A 374 6.64 -26.26 -1.70
N ASP A 375 5.37 -26.34 -2.09
CA ASP A 375 4.73 -25.30 -2.88
C ASP A 375 4.39 -24.08 -2.00
N VAL A 376 4.47 -22.89 -2.60
CA VAL A 376 4.04 -21.61 -2.08
C VAL A 376 2.79 -21.19 -2.86
N ILE A 377 1.70 -20.98 -2.13
CA ILE A 377 0.43 -20.52 -2.70
C ILE A 377 0.26 -19.05 -2.34
N LEU A 378 0.22 -18.20 -3.36
CA LEU A 378 -0.19 -16.82 -3.25
C LEU A 378 -1.72 -16.79 -3.24
N VAL A 379 -2.33 -15.97 -2.38
CA VAL A 379 -3.77 -15.92 -2.17
C VAL A 379 -4.25 -14.49 -2.24
N GLN A 380 -5.33 -14.25 -2.98
CA GLN A 380 -5.90 -12.91 -3.04
C GLN A 380 -6.50 -12.55 -1.70
N PHE A 381 -6.29 -11.31 -1.25
CA PHE A 381 -6.73 -10.85 0.06
C PHE A 381 -8.22 -11.12 0.35
N SER A 382 -9.10 -10.90 -0.64
CA SER A 382 -10.54 -11.18 -0.55
C SER A 382 -10.87 -12.63 -0.19
N HIS A 383 -9.98 -13.58 -0.51
CA HIS A 383 -10.14 -15.02 -0.31
C HIS A 383 -9.36 -15.54 0.91
N VAL A 384 -8.56 -14.71 1.60
CA VAL A 384 -7.81 -15.11 2.80
C VAL A 384 -8.74 -15.49 3.96
N ASN A 385 -9.94 -14.91 4.01
CA ASN A 385 -10.96 -15.25 5.01
C ASN A 385 -11.68 -16.58 4.75
N GLU A 386 -11.44 -17.23 3.61
CA GLU A 386 -12.03 -18.53 3.25
C GLU A 386 -11.15 -19.73 3.64
N ILE A 387 -10.03 -19.49 4.33
CA ILE A 387 -9.14 -20.57 4.80
C ILE A 387 -9.87 -21.42 5.85
N ASP A 388 -10.31 -22.63 5.49
CA ASP A 388 -10.91 -23.60 6.45
C ASP A 388 -9.86 -24.57 7.03
N SER A 389 -8.85 -24.95 6.23
CA SER A 389 -7.69 -25.73 6.67
C SER A 389 -6.56 -25.67 5.65
N ILE A 390 -5.29 -25.59 6.07
CA ILE A 390 -4.11 -25.69 5.17
C ILE A 390 -3.54 -27.09 5.32
N VAL A 391 -3.89 -28.01 4.43
CA VAL A 391 -3.64 -29.44 4.67
C VAL A 391 -2.26 -29.86 4.16
N HIS A 392 -1.70 -29.16 3.18
CA HIS A 392 -0.31 -29.33 2.71
C HIS A 392 0.17 -28.01 2.11
N THR A 393 1.35 -27.52 2.53
CA THR A 393 2.29 -26.62 1.78
C THR A 393 3.26 -25.90 2.72
N LYS A 394 4.41 -25.52 2.17
CA LYS A 394 5.34 -24.54 2.74
C LYS A 394 4.96 -23.17 2.19
N GLY A 395 4.10 -22.44 2.89
CA GLY A 395 3.86 -21.02 2.64
C GLY A 395 2.55 -20.75 1.93
N LEU A 396 1.50 -20.46 2.69
CA LEU A 396 0.60 -19.41 2.23
C LEU A 396 1.33 -18.09 2.43
N ASP A 397 1.53 -17.35 1.35
CA ASP A 397 2.05 -15.98 1.41
C ASP A 397 0.93 -15.04 0.99
N ASN A 398 0.41 -14.28 1.95
CA ASN A 398 -0.47 -13.16 1.67
C ASN A 398 0.42 -11.97 1.22
N ASN A 399 1.07 -12.12 0.07
CA ASN A 399 1.92 -11.10 -0.51
C ASN A 399 1.04 -10.06 -1.22
N CYS A 400 0.51 -9.12 -0.44
CA CYS A 400 0.05 -7.85 -0.97
C CYS A 400 1.29 -6.98 -1.26
N ASP A 401 1.71 -6.87 -2.51
CA ASP A 401 2.81 -5.97 -2.95
C ASP A 401 2.35 -4.50 -3.12
N GLY A 402 1.19 -4.14 -2.56
CA GLY A 402 0.72 -2.75 -2.51
C GLY A 402 1.34 -2.02 -1.31
N GLN A 403 2.00 -0.88 -1.54
CA GLN A 403 2.46 -0.02 -0.46
C GLN A 403 1.28 0.36 0.45
N PRO A 404 1.40 0.29 1.78
CA PRO A 404 0.38 0.83 2.67
C PRO A 404 0.32 2.35 2.46
N GLU A 405 -0.88 2.85 2.10
CA GLU A 405 -1.23 4.26 2.18
C GLU A 405 -0.78 4.82 3.55
N PRO A 406 0.05 5.89 3.61
CA PRO A 406 0.54 6.42 4.86
C PRO A 406 -0.60 7.04 5.69
N GLY A 407 -1.15 6.28 6.66
CA GLY A 407 -2.06 6.84 7.66
C GLY A 407 -3.27 5.98 8.07
N HIS A 408 -3.50 4.80 7.47
CA HIS A 408 -4.63 3.94 7.85
C HIS A 408 -4.32 3.06 9.06
N GLN A 409 -4.99 3.31 10.19
CA GLN A 409 -5.00 2.42 11.36
C GLN A 409 -6.07 1.32 11.18
N CYS A 410 -5.69 0.07 11.43
CA CYS A 410 -6.61 -1.07 11.53
C CYS A 410 -7.50 -0.93 12.78
N ASP A 411 -8.53 -0.07 12.72
CA ASP A 411 -9.58 0.03 13.74
C ASP A 411 -10.95 -0.24 13.10
N GLY A 412 -11.40 -1.50 13.18
CA GLY A 412 -12.81 -1.89 13.21
C GLY A 412 -13.78 -1.51 12.08
N GLY A 413 -13.37 -0.87 10.98
CA GLY A 413 -14.34 -0.55 9.92
C GLY A 413 -13.89 0.36 8.78
N HIS A 414 -12.91 -0.05 7.97
CA HIS A 414 -12.86 0.31 6.55
C HIS A 414 -11.89 -0.58 5.77
N LEU A 415 -12.22 -0.83 4.50
CA LEU A 415 -11.44 -1.65 3.57
C LEU A 415 -10.13 -0.92 3.25
N CYS A 416 -9.00 -1.50 3.65
CA CYS A 416 -7.68 -1.15 3.09
C CYS A 416 -7.44 -2.05 1.88
N SER A 417 -6.82 -1.53 0.82
CA SER A 417 -6.47 -2.28 -0.40
C SER A 417 -5.51 -3.45 -0.14
N CYS A 418 -4.82 -3.45 1.00
CA CYS A 418 -4.03 -4.57 1.53
C CYS A 418 -4.39 -4.76 3.01
N GLY A 419 -5.43 -5.54 3.33
CA GLY A 419 -6.01 -5.56 4.68
C GLY A 419 -5.27 -6.43 5.71
N CYS A 420 -5.46 -6.07 6.98
CA CYS A 420 -5.22 -6.93 8.13
C CYS A 420 -6.10 -8.20 8.01
N ILE A 421 -5.58 -9.38 8.35
CA ILE A 421 -6.40 -10.59 8.44
C ILE A 421 -7.18 -10.49 9.75
N ASN A 422 -8.50 -10.47 9.68
CA ASN A 422 -9.34 -10.36 10.88
C ASN A 422 -10.54 -11.27 10.74
N ASN A 423 -10.36 -12.54 11.11
CA ASN A 423 -11.40 -13.54 11.06
C ASN A 423 -11.35 -14.43 12.30
N ALA A 424 -12.23 -14.14 13.26
CA ALA A 424 -12.34 -14.91 14.50
C ALA A 424 -12.84 -16.35 14.30
N ASP A 425 -13.37 -16.70 13.12
CA ASP A 425 -13.79 -18.07 12.79
C ASP A 425 -12.70 -18.84 12.00
N LEU A 426 -11.63 -18.17 11.57
CA LEU A 426 -10.54 -18.77 10.81
C LEU A 426 -9.74 -19.77 11.67
N SER A 427 -9.70 -21.03 11.22
CA SER A 427 -8.91 -22.11 11.80
C SER A 427 -7.76 -22.51 10.88
N ILE A 428 -6.53 -22.18 11.27
CA ILE A 428 -5.32 -22.54 10.56
C ILE A 428 -4.79 -23.85 11.14
N SER A 429 -4.83 -24.94 10.39
CA SER A 429 -4.11 -26.17 10.72
C SER A 429 -2.85 -26.23 9.86
N LEU A 430 -1.68 -26.47 10.47
CA LEU A 430 -0.38 -26.44 9.79
C LEU A 430 0.32 -27.78 9.97
N HIS A 431 0.64 -28.47 8.88
CA HIS A 431 1.33 -29.75 8.91
C HIS A 431 2.85 -29.58 9.10
N ASP A 432 3.59 -30.70 9.12
CA ASP A 432 5.05 -30.68 9.26
C ASP A 432 5.69 -29.81 8.17
N GLY A 433 6.42 -28.77 8.60
CA GLY A 433 7.09 -27.84 7.71
C GLY A 433 6.20 -26.74 7.13
N SER A 434 4.90 -26.69 7.45
CA SER A 434 4.00 -25.68 6.93
C SER A 434 4.26 -24.29 7.52
N SER A 435 4.10 -23.26 6.69
CA SER A 435 4.18 -21.87 7.12
C SER A 435 3.02 -21.04 6.57
N PHE A 436 2.57 -20.09 7.37
CA PHE A 436 1.65 -19.02 7.01
C PHE A 436 2.40 -17.70 7.16
N ASN A 437 2.48 -16.88 6.11
CA ASN A 437 3.18 -15.61 6.12
C ASN A 437 2.22 -14.50 5.67
N SER A 438 2.25 -13.37 6.38
CA SER A 438 1.50 -12.16 6.07
C SER A 438 2.39 -10.95 6.30
N LEU A 439 2.32 -9.94 5.43
CA LEU A 439 3.00 -8.66 5.69
C LEU A 439 2.25 -7.81 6.72
N ASN A 440 0.94 -8.02 6.86
CA ASN A 440 0.05 -7.27 7.74
C ASN A 440 -0.37 -8.07 8.98
N ALA A 441 -0.99 -7.40 9.94
CA ALA A 441 -1.49 -8.00 11.16
C ALA A 441 -2.40 -9.22 10.91
N VAL A 442 -2.25 -10.23 11.78
CA VAL A 442 -2.97 -11.51 11.69
C VAL A 442 -3.82 -11.71 12.93
N ASN A 443 -5.14 -11.54 12.84
CA ASN A 443 -6.11 -11.87 13.88
C ASN A 443 -6.98 -13.06 13.44
N VAL A 444 -6.81 -14.19 14.12
CA VAL A 444 -7.45 -15.46 13.76
C VAL A 444 -8.04 -16.18 14.96
N GLY A 445 -9.12 -16.92 14.70
CA GLY A 445 -9.79 -17.75 15.72
C GLY A 445 -8.89 -18.84 16.27
N GLN A 446 -8.16 -19.53 15.41
CA GLN A 446 -7.41 -20.70 15.84
C GLN A 446 -6.21 -21.03 14.98
N VAL A 447 -5.13 -21.48 15.64
CA VAL A 447 -3.95 -22.07 14.99
C VAL A 447 -3.65 -23.43 15.62
N ARG A 448 -3.42 -24.46 14.81
CA ARG A 448 -3.12 -25.82 15.25
C ARG A 448 -1.91 -26.36 14.49
N SER A 449 -0.99 -26.99 15.20
CA SER A 449 0.05 -27.79 14.57
C SER A 449 -0.52 -29.14 14.07
N GLY A 450 0.19 -29.78 13.16
CA GLY A 450 0.04 -31.18 12.82
C GLY A 450 0.59 -32.07 13.93
N THR A 451 0.64 -33.38 13.70
CA THR A 451 1.12 -34.35 14.71
C THR A 451 2.63 -34.58 14.70
N SER A 452 3.38 -33.87 13.87
CA SER A 452 4.84 -33.87 13.77
C SER A 452 5.32 -32.57 13.14
N GLY A 453 6.60 -32.28 13.28
CA GLY A 453 7.23 -31.15 12.59
C GLY A 453 7.03 -29.81 13.25
N THR A 454 7.51 -28.78 12.56
CA THR A 454 7.34 -27.37 12.94
C THR A 454 6.36 -26.70 11.99
N ALA A 455 5.34 -26.09 12.56
CA ALA A 455 4.40 -25.20 11.90
C ALA A 455 4.77 -23.75 12.21
N ARG A 456 4.70 -22.82 11.25
CA ARG A 456 5.05 -21.41 11.48
C ARG A 456 3.94 -20.45 11.05
N VAL A 457 3.71 -19.39 11.84
CA VAL A 457 2.88 -18.24 11.49
C VAL A 457 3.76 -16.99 11.60
N THR A 458 3.91 -16.25 10.51
CA THR A 458 4.72 -15.04 10.44
C THR A 458 3.87 -13.85 10.01
N SER A 459 4.04 -12.73 10.69
CA SER A 459 3.44 -11.43 10.38
C SER A 459 4.53 -10.37 10.31
N GLY A 460 4.45 -9.45 9.34
CA GLY A 460 5.25 -8.22 9.34
C GLY A 460 4.84 -7.22 10.43
N ASP A 461 3.69 -7.44 11.08
CA ASP A 461 3.15 -6.63 12.16
C ASP A 461 2.68 -7.54 13.33
N SER A 462 1.50 -7.33 13.91
CA SER A 462 1.01 -8.08 15.07
C SER A 462 0.37 -9.44 14.70
N ILE A 463 0.31 -10.34 15.68
CA ILE A 463 -0.42 -11.60 15.62
C ILE A 463 -1.33 -11.70 16.85
N GLU A 464 -2.63 -11.92 16.63
CA GLU A 464 -3.63 -12.20 17.64
C GLU A 464 -4.29 -13.55 17.35
N VAL A 465 -4.22 -14.48 18.31
CA VAL A 465 -4.79 -15.83 18.16
C VAL A 465 -5.72 -16.13 19.32
N ALA A 466 -6.98 -16.44 19.03
CA ALA A 466 -7.92 -16.79 20.09
C ALA A 466 -7.64 -18.20 20.68
N THR A 467 -7.19 -19.16 19.87
CA THR A 467 -6.77 -20.49 20.36
C THR A 467 -5.57 -21.08 19.61
N ALA A 468 -4.45 -21.32 20.29
CA ALA A 468 -3.30 -22.06 19.77
C ALA A 468 -3.26 -23.51 20.30
N LEU A 469 -3.02 -24.51 19.44
CA LEU A 469 -2.90 -25.91 19.83
C LEU A 469 -1.67 -26.57 19.20
N ALA A 470 -0.66 -26.87 20.01
CA ALA A 470 0.46 -27.72 19.62
C ALA A 470 0.14 -29.19 19.99
N TYR A 471 0.08 -30.05 18.97
CA TYR A 471 -0.10 -31.49 19.16
C TYR A 471 1.17 -32.15 19.70
N ARG A 472 1.03 -33.38 20.21
CA ARG A 472 2.12 -34.14 20.81
C ARG A 472 3.30 -34.27 19.84
N GLY A 473 4.51 -33.88 20.26
CA GLY A 473 5.73 -34.04 19.46
C GLY A 473 5.89 -33.02 18.33
N ALA A 474 4.99 -32.04 18.22
CA ALA A 474 5.03 -31.01 17.18
C ALA A 474 5.45 -29.65 17.77
N SER A 475 5.93 -28.77 16.91
CA SER A 475 6.35 -27.41 17.22
C SER A 475 5.40 -26.44 16.49
N LEU A 476 5.04 -25.34 17.18
CA LEU A 476 4.23 -24.26 16.62
C LEU A 476 4.91 -22.92 16.89
N ASP A 477 5.40 -22.29 15.83
CA ASP A 477 6.19 -21.07 15.92
C ASP A 477 5.40 -19.86 15.42
N PHE A 478 5.49 -18.75 16.14
CA PHE A 478 4.93 -17.45 15.78
C PHE A 478 6.05 -16.43 15.64
N SER A 479 5.92 -15.51 14.69
CA SER A 479 6.92 -14.47 14.45
C SER A 479 6.22 -13.18 14.02
N GLY A 480 6.33 -12.12 14.82
CA GLY A 480 5.65 -10.83 14.59
C GLY A 480 6.18 -9.75 15.53
N THR A 481 5.71 -8.50 15.39
CA THR A 481 6.11 -7.40 16.29
C THR A 481 5.59 -7.64 17.71
N THR A 482 4.31 -7.98 17.82
CA THR A 482 3.63 -8.41 19.04
C THR A 482 2.81 -9.67 18.74
N VAL A 483 2.90 -10.67 19.61
CA VAL A 483 2.16 -11.93 19.49
C VAL A 483 1.33 -12.15 20.74
N SER A 484 0.02 -11.97 20.63
CA SER A 484 -0.95 -12.19 21.70
C SER A 484 -1.76 -13.46 21.44
N ILE A 485 -1.67 -14.40 22.37
CA ILE A 485 -2.44 -15.66 22.32
C ILE A 485 -3.35 -15.71 23.54
N LEU A 486 -4.66 -15.74 23.28
CA LEU A 486 -5.67 -15.84 24.33
C LEU A 486 -5.56 -17.23 25.00
N ASP A 487 -6.00 -18.30 24.33
CA ASP A 487 -5.88 -19.64 24.90
C ASP A 487 -4.82 -20.46 24.16
N ALA A 488 -3.94 -21.15 24.90
CA ALA A 488 -2.97 -22.06 24.31
C ALA A 488 -3.04 -23.44 24.96
N THR A 489 -2.89 -24.49 24.17
CA THR A 489 -2.72 -25.86 24.66
C THR A 489 -1.49 -26.48 24.03
N LEU A 490 -0.47 -26.76 24.84
CA LEU A 490 0.70 -27.52 24.44
C LEU A 490 0.56 -28.94 24.98
N ARG A 491 0.41 -29.91 24.06
CA ARG A 491 0.34 -31.34 24.43
C ARG A 491 1.73 -31.88 24.72
N ARG A 492 1.82 -33.05 25.35
CA ARG A 492 3.10 -33.64 25.79
C ARG A 492 4.17 -33.59 24.69
N ASP A 493 5.40 -33.24 25.06
CA ASP A 493 6.56 -33.22 24.16
C ASP A 493 6.40 -32.24 22.97
N SER A 494 5.59 -31.18 23.11
CA SER A 494 5.37 -30.16 22.06
C SER A 494 6.11 -28.87 22.36
N GLU A 495 6.45 -28.11 21.33
CA GLU A 495 7.20 -26.87 21.46
C GLU A 495 6.39 -25.68 20.91
N MET A 496 6.62 -24.50 21.45
CA MET A 496 6.09 -23.25 20.90
C MET A 496 7.18 -22.19 20.86
N GLY A 497 7.59 -21.77 19.67
CA GLY A 497 8.46 -20.61 19.49
C GLY A 497 7.65 -19.33 19.31
N ILE A 498 8.06 -18.23 19.94
CA ILE A 498 7.51 -16.90 19.66
C ILE A 498 8.67 -15.92 19.53
N ASP A 499 8.78 -15.33 18.35
CA ASP A 499 9.75 -14.28 18.02
C ASP A 499 8.99 -12.94 17.91
N GLY A 500 9.12 -12.09 18.92
CA GLY A 500 8.32 -10.87 19.09
C GLY A 500 7.99 -10.58 20.56
N ASP A 501 7.23 -9.52 20.82
CA ASP A 501 6.69 -9.23 22.16
C ASP A 501 5.53 -10.20 22.47
N ALA A 502 5.80 -11.23 23.28
CA ALA A 502 4.88 -12.36 23.46
C ALA A 502 3.98 -12.20 24.69
N HIS A 503 2.66 -12.27 24.47
CA HIS A 503 1.65 -12.15 25.51
C HIS A 503 0.73 -13.38 25.58
N ALA A 504 0.71 -14.05 26.74
CA ALA A 504 -0.28 -15.05 27.10
C ALA A 504 -1.43 -14.36 27.84
N THR A 505 -2.51 -14.02 27.13
CA THR A 505 -3.59 -13.16 27.66
C THR A 505 -4.77 -13.91 28.26
N GLY A 506 -4.97 -15.18 27.90
CA GLY A 506 -5.99 -16.08 28.45
C GLY A 506 -5.36 -17.30 29.12
N THR A 507 -5.91 -18.50 28.90
CA THR A 507 -5.47 -19.72 29.59
C THR A 507 -4.50 -20.55 28.75
N TRP A 508 -3.28 -20.69 29.22
CA TRP A 508 -2.26 -21.57 28.66
C TRP A 508 -2.17 -22.85 29.48
N THR A 509 -2.50 -23.99 28.87
CA THR A 509 -2.38 -25.32 29.48
C THR A 509 -1.21 -26.07 28.85
N VAL A 510 -0.16 -26.30 29.62
CA VAL A 510 1.07 -26.92 29.11
C VAL A 510 1.33 -28.28 29.75
N SER A 511 1.53 -29.29 28.91
CA SER A 511 1.79 -30.67 29.36
C SER A 511 3.28 -30.95 29.53
N ALA A 512 3.61 -31.99 30.30
CA ALA A 512 4.99 -32.41 30.52
C ALA A 512 5.82 -32.58 29.23
N GLY A 513 7.10 -32.21 29.32
CA GLY A 513 8.06 -32.27 28.21
C GLY A 513 7.89 -31.17 27.16
N SER A 514 7.00 -30.20 27.38
CA SER A 514 6.82 -29.08 26.47
C SER A 514 7.69 -27.87 26.81
N VAL A 515 8.12 -27.17 25.77
CA VAL A 515 9.01 -26.01 25.87
C VAL A 515 8.39 -24.82 25.14
N VAL A 516 8.44 -23.65 25.75
CA VAL A 516 8.11 -22.36 25.11
C VAL A 516 9.41 -21.58 24.93
N TYR A 517 9.71 -21.16 23.71
CA TYR A 517 10.87 -20.34 23.39
C TYR A 517 10.40 -18.91 23.10
N ALA A 518 10.40 -18.05 24.12
CA ALA A 518 9.92 -16.67 24.03
C ALA A 518 10.35 -15.86 25.26
N ASP A 519 10.58 -14.56 25.08
CA ASP A 519 10.46 -13.61 26.17
C ASP A 519 8.95 -13.38 26.42
N LEU A 520 8.42 -13.98 27.49
CA LEU A 520 6.99 -14.21 27.66
C LEU A 520 6.41 -13.35 28.78
N THR A 521 5.38 -12.57 28.46
CA THR A 521 4.49 -11.92 29.43
C THR A 521 3.21 -12.72 29.61
N ILE A 522 2.94 -13.17 30.84
CA ILE A 522 1.75 -13.92 31.23
C ILE A 522 0.77 -12.95 31.89
N ASP A 523 -0.16 -12.41 31.12
CA ASP A 523 -1.22 -11.51 31.58
C ASP A 523 -2.46 -12.28 32.05
N GLY A 524 -2.71 -13.46 31.47
CA GLY A 524 -3.77 -14.38 31.84
C GLY A 524 -3.29 -15.43 32.85
N GLU A 525 -3.41 -16.70 32.49
CA GLU A 525 -3.03 -17.81 33.34
C GLU A 525 -2.22 -18.86 32.59
N LEU A 526 -1.05 -19.25 33.13
CA LEU A 526 -0.31 -20.44 32.71
C LEU A 526 -0.47 -21.54 33.76
N ARG A 527 -0.97 -22.72 33.35
CA ARG A 527 -1.05 -23.91 34.21
C ARG A 527 -0.31 -25.07 33.57
N GLY A 528 0.52 -25.76 34.35
CA GLY A 528 1.11 -27.02 33.91
C GLY A 528 2.55 -27.24 34.34
N THR A 529 3.31 -27.84 33.43
CA THR A 529 4.70 -28.28 33.63
C THR A 529 5.47 -27.97 32.34
N THR A 530 6.30 -26.95 32.32
CA THR A 530 6.93 -26.47 31.08
C THR A 530 8.26 -25.80 31.34
N ASP A 531 9.10 -25.86 30.32
CA ASP A 531 10.32 -25.08 30.25
C ASP A 531 10.03 -23.79 29.46
N LEU A 532 10.23 -22.64 30.09
CA LEU A 532 10.13 -21.31 29.50
C LEU A 532 11.54 -20.81 29.19
N MET A 533 11.91 -20.76 27.92
CA MET A 533 13.21 -20.35 27.43
C MET A 533 13.16 -18.88 27.00
N GLY A 534 13.40 -17.99 27.96
CA GLY A 534 13.43 -16.53 27.79
C GLY A 534 13.17 -15.80 29.10
N ASP A 535 13.21 -14.47 29.08
CA ASP A 535 12.77 -13.67 30.22
C ASP A 535 11.25 -13.84 30.38
N THR A 536 10.80 -14.09 31.61
CA THR A 536 9.37 -14.35 31.89
C THR A 536 8.83 -13.30 32.85
N THR A 537 7.70 -12.68 32.50
CA THR A 537 6.96 -11.76 33.37
C THR A 537 5.58 -12.34 33.67
N VAL A 538 5.21 -12.46 34.94
CA VAL A 538 3.89 -12.94 35.38
C VAL A 538 3.09 -11.76 35.93
N ASN A 539 2.18 -11.21 35.13
CA ASN A 539 1.23 -10.18 35.56
C ASN A 539 -0.07 -10.79 36.09
N GLY A 540 -0.50 -11.90 35.49
CA GLY A 540 -1.66 -12.68 35.90
C GLY A 540 -1.28 -13.80 36.86
N GLU A 541 -1.41 -15.06 36.42
CA GLU A 541 -1.15 -16.23 37.25
C GLU A 541 -0.27 -17.29 36.57
N MET A 542 0.67 -17.86 37.32
CA MET A 542 1.39 -19.08 36.95
C MET A 542 1.18 -20.17 38.00
N ARG A 543 0.56 -21.29 37.60
CA ARG A 543 0.33 -22.48 38.43
C ARG A 543 1.20 -23.65 37.99
N ALA A 544 2.27 -23.88 38.73
CA ALA A 544 3.15 -25.04 38.56
C ALA A 544 2.48 -26.29 39.15
N THR A 545 2.07 -27.23 38.32
CA THR A 545 1.51 -28.52 38.77
C THR A 545 2.58 -29.59 39.02
N ASP A 546 3.80 -29.32 38.56
CA ASP A 546 5.04 -30.09 38.72
C ASP A 546 6.19 -29.09 38.42
N ASP A 547 7.40 -29.59 38.15
CA ASP A 547 8.54 -28.77 37.75
C ASP A 547 8.21 -27.77 36.61
N ILE A 548 8.61 -26.51 36.81
CA ILE A 548 8.68 -25.47 35.77
C ILE A 548 10.10 -24.94 35.77
N LEU A 549 10.67 -24.75 34.58
CA LEU A 549 11.98 -24.16 34.42
C LEU A 549 11.88 -22.84 33.66
N VAL A 550 12.47 -21.78 34.20
CA VAL A 550 12.65 -20.48 33.53
C VAL A 550 14.13 -20.33 33.21
N GLY A 551 14.46 -20.29 31.92
CA GLY A 551 15.83 -20.30 31.40
C GLY A 551 16.58 -18.97 31.58
N SER A 552 15.88 -17.88 31.92
CA SER A 552 16.44 -16.55 32.11
C SER A 552 15.88 -15.89 33.39
N ASN A 553 15.60 -14.59 33.39
CA ASN A 553 15.05 -13.88 34.54
C ASN A 553 13.54 -14.10 34.67
N LEU A 554 13.03 -14.08 35.89
CA LEU A 554 11.60 -14.16 36.20
C LEU A 554 11.17 -12.92 36.98
N THR A 555 10.15 -12.21 36.49
CA THR A 555 9.49 -11.12 37.20
C THR A 555 8.07 -11.52 37.57
N ASN A 556 7.73 -11.55 38.85
CA ASN A 556 6.39 -11.82 39.34
C ASN A 556 5.70 -10.53 39.79
N ASN A 557 4.69 -10.07 39.07
CA ASN A 557 3.80 -8.97 39.47
C ASN A 557 2.41 -9.47 39.92
N GLY A 558 2.08 -10.74 39.65
CA GLY A 558 0.80 -11.37 39.92
C GLY A 558 0.89 -12.48 40.96
N LEU A 559 0.42 -13.68 40.61
CA LEU A 559 0.45 -14.87 41.47
C LEU A 559 1.28 -15.99 40.85
N ILE A 560 2.23 -16.53 41.61
CA ILE A 560 2.88 -17.82 41.33
C ILE A 560 2.44 -18.82 42.39
N ALA A 561 1.73 -19.86 41.99
CA ALA A 561 1.33 -20.96 42.86
C ALA A 561 2.07 -22.24 42.46
N MET A 562 2.84 -22.79 43.40
CA MET A 562 3.53 -24.07 43.25
C MET A 562 2.74 -25.13 44.00
N HIS A 563 2.17 -26.08 43.26
CA HIS A 563 1.46 -27.20 43.85
C HIS A 563 2.44 -28.32 44.27
N ARG A 564 3.38 -28.65 43.37
CA ARG A 564 4.41 -29.69 43.54
C ARG A 564 5.60 -29.40 42.63
N GLY A 565 6.73 -30.06 42.89
CA GLY A 565 7.93 -29.92 42.07
C GLY A 565 8.69 -28.64 42.39
N VAL A 566 9.59 -28.27 41.49
CA VAL A 566 10.52 -27.16 41.64
C VAL A 566 10.31 -26.13 40.53
N LEU A 567 10.12 -24.88 40.92
CA LEU A 567 10.29 -23.73 40.04
C LEU A 567 11.78 -23.40 39.95
N TYR A 568 12.42 -23.76 38.84
CA TYR A 568 13.80 -23.39 38.54
C TYR A 568 13.84 -22.04 37.82
N VAL A 569 14.70 -21.13 38.28
CA VAL A 569 14.99 -19.84 37.64
C VAL A 569 16.50 -19.75 37.46
N PHE A 570 16.97 -19.73 36.22
CA PHE A 570 18.40 -19.70 35.91
C PHE A 570 19.01 -18.29 36.00
N GLY A 571 18.18 -17.24 35.90
CA GLY A 571 18.56 -15.85 36.12
C GLY A 571 18.16 -15.31 37.50
N ASP A 572 17.89 -14.02 37.55
CA ASP A 572 17.37 -13.34 38.75
C ASP A 572 15.84 -13.50 38.83
N LEU A 573 15.33 -13.63 40.05
CA LEU A 573 13.90 -13.60 40.35
C LEU A 573 13.54 -12.29 41.05
N THR A 574 12.67 -11.49 40.45
CA THR A 574 12.07 -10.30 41.06
C THR A 574 10.62 -10.57 41.44
N ASN A 575 10.29 -10.49 42.73
CA ASN A 575 8.94 -10.71 43.23
C ASN A 575 8.31 -9.40 43.72
N ASN A 576 7.33 -8.90 42.99
CA ASN A 576 6.44 -7.79 43.36
C ASN A 576 5.02 -8.27 43.70
N GLY A 577 4.70 -9.53 43.39
CA GLY A 577 3.40 -10.17 43.59
C GLY A 577 3.39 -11.16 44.75
N THR A 578 2.59 -12.23 44.62
CA THR A 578 2.50 -13.31 45.62
C THR A 578 3.12 -14.59 45.10
N ILE A 579 3.94 -15.25 45.92
CA ILE A 579 4.41 -16.63 45.72
C ILE A 579 3.79 -17.52 46.79
N LEU A 580 3.17 -18.63 46.37
CA LEU A 580 2.48 -19.57 47.25
C LEU A 580 2.93 -21.01 46.97
N GLY A 581 3.50 -21.67 47.99
CA GLY A 581 3.68 -23.13 48.02
C GLY A 581 2.46 -23.77 48.66
N GLU A 582 1.61 -24.42 47.86
CA GLU A 582 0.36 -24.99 48.36
C GLU A 582 0.58 -26.26 49.21
N VAL A 583 -0.32 -26.51 50.18
CA VAL A 583 -0.23 -27.68 51.06
C VAL A 583 -1.32 -28.72 50.74
N ASP A 584 -2.37 -28.34 50.00
CA ASP A 584 -3.53 -29.19 49.71
C ASP A 584 -3.47 -29.81 48.30
N GLY A 585 -3.27 -31.14 48.26
CA GLY A 585 -3.44 -31.95 47.05
C GLY A 585 -4.90 -32.28 46.79
N GLY A 586 -5.70 -31.27 46.40
CA GLY A 586 -7.13 -31.45 46.13
C GLY A 586 -7.44 -32.61 45.16
N PRO A 587 -8.64 -33.22 45.22
CA PRO A 587 -8.93 -34.46 44.48
C PRO A 587 -9.12 -34.17 42.98
N GLY A 588 -8.24 -34.71 42.13
CA GLY A 588 -8.41 -34.62 40.68
C GLY A 588 -7.19 -35.08 39.88
N VAL A 589 -7.31 -35.05 38.55
CA VAL A 589 -6.33 -35.48 37.52
C VAL A 589 -4.99 -34.69 37.55
N ARG A 590 -4.69 -33.96 38.63
CA ARG A 590 -3.74 -32.84 38.76
C ARG A 590 -2.52 -33.13 39.66
N GLY A 591 -2.12 -34.40 39.78
CA GLY A 591 -1.01 -34.82 40.65
C GLY A 591 -1.52 -35.73 41.78
N GLY A 592 -0.89 -36.90 41.92
CA GLY A 592 -1.36 -37.99 42.77
C GLY A 592 -1.40 -37.65 44.27
N GLU A 593 -2.18 -38.42 45.03
CA GLU A 593 -2.38 -38.29 46.47
C GLU A 593 -1.07 -38.00 47.25
N GLY A 594 -0.91 -36.79 47.77
CA GLY A 594 0.19 -36.40 48.67
C GLY A 594 0.50 -34.89 48.62
N GLY A 595 0.81 -34.30 49.79
CA GLY A 595 1.32 -32.93 49.91
C GLY A 595 2.77 -32.78 49.40
N PRO A 596 3.42 -31.62 49.63
CA PRO A 596 4.79 -31.37 49.16
C PRO A 596 5.78 -32.39 49.73
N VAL A 597 6.75 -32.81 48.93
CA VAL A 597 7.79 -33.78 49.28
C VAL A 597 9.17 -33.11 49.34
N ALA A 598 10.10 -33.71 50.09
CA ALA A 598 11.46 -33.19 50.20
C ALA A 598 12.10 -33.00 48.81
N GLY A 599 12.48 -31.77 48.49
CA GLY A 599 12.99 -31.39 47.18
C GLY A 599 12.10 -30.40 46.44
N ASP A 600 10.81 -30.30 46.79
CA ASP A 600 9.87 -29.33 46.21
C ASP A 600 10.21 -27.88 46.62
N GLY A 601 9.84 -26.92 45.77
CA GLY A 601 9.93 -25.49 46.08
C GLY A 601 10.46 -24.66 44.92
N MET A 602 11.42 -23.81 45.19
CA MET A 602 11.96 -22.85 44.24
C MET A 602 13.48 -22.85 44.28
N ARG A 603 14.11 -22.75 43.11
CA ARG A 603 15.56 -22.65 42.96
C ARG A 603 15.90 -21.52 42.02
N VAL A 604 16.52 -20.48 42.56
CA VAL A 604 16.97 -19.28 41.85
C VAL A 604 18.50 -19.33 41.79
N GLU A 605 19.08 -19.43 40.60
CA GLU A 605 20.54 -19.44 40.42
C GLU A 605 21.16 -18.04 40.57
N GLY A 606 20.40 -16.99 40.26
CA GLY A 606 20.74 -15.58 40.46
C GLY A 606 20.24 -15.01 41.78
N ASN A 607 19.99 -13.71 41.79
CA ASN A 607 19.46 -12.97 42.94
C ASN A 607 17.96 -13.21 43.12
N TYR A 608 17.52 -13.30 44.36
CA TYR A 608 16.11 -13.21 44.74
C TYR A 608 15.85 -11.81 45.30
N ASN A 609 15.19 -10.96 44.51
CA ASN A 609 14.84 -9.59 44.85
C ASN A 609 13.33 -9.50 45.13
N VAL A 610 12.92 -8.91 46.25
CA VAL A 610 11.51 -8.87 46.65
C VAL A 610 11.12 -7.46 47.07
N GLY A 611 10.07 -6.91 46.46
CA GLY A 611 9.57 -5.58 46.79
C GLY A 611 8.74 -5.55 48.09
N GLU A 612 8.59 -4.36 48.66
CA GLU A 612 7.84 -4.09 49.90
C GLU A 612 6.44 -4.71 49.90
N ASN A 613 5.75 -4.60 48.76
CA ASN A 613 4.36 -5.04 48.67
C ASN A 613 4.15 -6.52 48.34
N ALA A 614 5.22 -7.27 48.15
CA ALA A 614 5.15 -8.66 47.73
C ALA A 614 4.74 -9.60 48.88
N SER A 615 4.51 -10.87 48.55
CA SER A 615 4.21 -11.91 49.52
C SER A 615 4.87 -13.22 49.16
N ILE A 616 5.21 -14.01 50.18
CA ILE A 616 5.69 -15.39 50.05
C ILE A 616 5.15 -16.27 51.18
N PHE A 617 4.52 -17.38 50.80
CA PHE A 617 3.95 -18.34 51.73
C PHE A 617 4.41 -19.75 51.38
N LEU A 618 5.29 -20.34 52.18
CA LEU A 618 5.81 -21.70 52.04
C LEU A 618 5.49 -22.49 53.31
N LEU A 619 4.25 -22.97 53.40
CA LEU A 619 3.62 -23.39 54.66
C LEU A 619 3.84 -24.88 55.02
N HIS A 620 5.00 -25.45 54.68
CA HIS A 620 5.32 -26.86 54.94
C HIS A 620 6.83 -27.09 55.04
N GLU A 621 7.25 -28.03 55.87
CA GLU A 621 8.66 -28.42 56.10
C GLU A 621 9.42 -28.92 54.86
N ASN A 622 8.70 -29.26 53.80
CA ASN A 622 9.28 -29.80 52.57
C ASN A 622 9.50 -28.71 51.52
N TRP A 623 8.90 -27.53 51.72
CA TRP A 623 9.13 -26.40 50.83
C TRP A 623 10.52 -25.83 51.06
N ARG A 624 11.24 -25.64 49.96
CA ARG A 624 12.59 -25.09 49.96
C ARG A 624 12.70 -23.92 48.98
N LEU A 625 13.30 -22.82 49.43
CA LEU A 625 13.77 -21.72 48.59
C LEU A 625 15.29 -21.78 48.53
N ALA A 626 15.85 -22.16 47.39
CA ALA A 626 17.30 -22.17 47.15
C ALA A 626 17.72 -20.95 46.34
N VAL A 627 18.74 -20.21 46.81
CA VAL A 627 19.22 -18.97 46.18
C VAL A 627 20.73 -19.04 45.95
N GLY A 628 21.15 -18.86 44.70
CA GLY A 628 22.55 -18.88 44.25
C GLY A 628 23.22 -17.50 44.19
N GLY A 629 22.44 -16.42 44.26
CA GLY A 629 22.88 -15.03 44.38
C GLY A 629 22.55 -14.43 45.76
N ASN A 630 22.16 -13.15 45.77
CA ASN A 630 21.73 -12.45 46.97
C ASN A 630 20.26 -12.75 47.30
N PHE A 631 19.95 -12.87 48.58
CA PHE A 631 18.58 -12.87 49.12
C PHE A 631 18.29 -11.46 49.63
N ASN A 632 17.57 -10.66 48.84
CA ASN A 632 17.28 -9.25 49.09
C ASN A 632 15.77 -9.06 49.19
N VAL A 633 15.25 -8.93 50.41
CA VAL A 633 13.81 -8.93 50.68
C VAL A 633 13.38 -7.64 51.37
N SER A 634 12.49 -6.87 50.75
CA SER A 634 12.01 -5.61 51.33
C SER A 634 10.59 -5.69 51.91
N ILE A 635 9.97 -6.88 52.06
CA ILE A 635 8.59 -7.03 52.57
C ILE A 635 8.44 -6.34 53.94
N ASP A 636 7.56 -5.36 54.05
CA ASP A 636 7.39 -4.48 55.23
C ASP A 636 6.17 -4.86 56.10
N ASP A 637 5.57 -6.03 55.88
CA ASP A 637 4.47 -6.54 56.72
C ASP A 637 4.59 -8.06 56.88
N ASN A 638 4.77 -8.52 58.12
CA ASN A 638 4.94 -9.94 58.44
C ASN A 638 3.74 -10.80 58.04
N THR A 639 2.54 -10.24 57.88
CA THR A 639 1.36 -11.00 57.42
C THR A 639 1.46 -11.47 55.97
N ARG A 640 2.44 -10.99 55.22
CA ARG A 640 2.74 -11.37 53.83
C ARG A 640 3.92 -12.33 53.69
N PHE A 641 4.52 -12.73 54.81
CA PHE A 641 5.67 -13.64 54.83
C PHE A 641 5.40 -14.79 55.80
N ASP A 642 5.37 -16.01 55.29
CA ASP A 642 5.39 -17.19 56.15
C ASP A 642 6.25 -18.28 55.52
N MET A 643 7.47 -18.40 56.05
CA MET A 643 8.40 -19.48 55.79
C MET A 643 8.77 -20.20 57.09
N SER A 644 7.91 -20.11 58.12
CA SER A 644 8.18 -20.60 59.49
C SER A 644 8.47 -22.10 59.58
N GLN A 645 8.09 -22.86 58.55
CA GLN A 645 8.39 -24.29 58.42
C GLN A 645 9.36 -24.59 57.28
N ALA A 646 9.47 -23.70 56.30
CA ALA A 646 10.24 -23.91 55.09
C ALA A 646 11.75 -23.72 55.30
N THR A 647 12.53 -24.24 54.35
CA THR A 647 13.98 -24.03 54.31
C THR A 647 14.33 -22.91 53.34
N LEU A 648 15.02 -21.87 53.82
CA LEU A 648 15.83 -20.98 52.99
C LEU A 648 17.24 -21.59 52.89
N ALA A 649 17.67 -21.92 51.67
CA ALA A 649 18.98 -22.47 51.39
C ALA A 649 19.80 -21.50 50.52
N ILE A 650 20.97 -21.08 51.01
CA ILE A 650 21.94 -20.33 50.21
C ILE A 650 22.90 -21.34 49.59
N VAL A 651 22.84 -21.47 48.27
CA VAL A 651 23.55 -22.50 47.50
C VAL A 651 24.68 -21.90 46.68
N GLU A 652 25.61 -22.74 46.22
CA GLU A 652 26.62 -22.31 45.27
C GLU A 652 25.93 -21.86 43.97
N GLY A 653 26.06 -20.58 43.63
CA GLY A 653 25.63 -20.02 42.36
C GLY A 653 26.75 -19.29 41.64
N ASN A 654 26.38 -18.42 40.70
CA ASN A 654 27.34 -17.64 39.92
C ASN A 654 28.08 -16.56 40.73
N ALA A 655 27.51 -16.16 41.87
CA ALA A 655 28.09 -15.14 42.74
C ALA A 655 29.16 -15.74 43.67
N LYS A 656 30.36 -15.14 43.69
CA LYS A 656 31.45 -15.55 44.61
C LYS A 656 31.23 -15.08 46.06
N PHE A 657 30.23 -14.23 46.24
CA PHE A 657 29.88 -13.53 47.46
C PHE A 657 28.38 -13.33 47.43
N GLN A 658 27.69 -13.73 48.49
CA GLN A 658 26.24 -13.69 48.59
C GLN A 658 25.86 -12.93 49.85
N GLN A 659 24.73 -12.23 49.79
CA GLN A 659 24.20 -11.48 50.92
C GLN A 659 22.81 -11.99 51.29
N ILE A 660 22.48 -11.96 52.58
CA ILE A 660 21.14 -12.24 53.09
C ILE A 660 20.67 -11.03 53.87
N GLU A 661 19.54 -10.48 53.46
CA GLU A 661 18.81 -9.47 54.20
C GLU A 661 18.29 -10.03 55.54
N VAL A 662 18.56 -9.34 56.64
CA VAL A 662 17.86 -9.54 57.93
C VAL A 662 16.53 -8.80 57.89
N ILE A 663 15.47 -9.41 58.42
CA ILE A 663 14.10 -8.99 58.07
C ILE A 663 13.13 -8.85 59.26
N SER A 664 13.54 -9.18 60.49
CA SER A 664 12.64 -9.17 61.66
C SER A 664 12.99 -8.10 62.68
N THR A 665 11.98 -7.60 63.40
CA THR A 665 12.19 -6.79 64.61
C THR A 665 12.96 -7.57 65.67
N ASP A 666 13.94 -6.94 66.34
CA ASP A 666 14.61 -7.55 67.51
C ASP A 666 13.67 -7.64 68.73
N MET A 667 13.14 -8.83 68.98
CA MET A 667 12.31 -9.15 70.15
C MET A 667 13.12 -9.86 71.25
N GLY A 668 14.42 -10.08 71.05
CA GLY A 668 15.25 -10.90 71.93
C GLY A 668 15.11 -12.40 71.66
N ALA A 669 15.78 -13.19 72.51
CA ALA A 669 15.79 -14.66 72.44
C ALA A 669 14.50 -15.28 73.03
N ILE A 670 13.35 -14.97 72.41
CA ILE A 670 12.03 -15.48 72.81
C ILE A 670 11.36 -16.24 71.67
N GLU A 671 10.53 -17.23 72.00
CA GLU A 671 9.82 -18.04 71.01
C GLU A 671 8.83 -17.24 70.14
N ASP A 672 8.32 -16.11 70.65
CA ASP A 672 7.38 -15.27 69.90
C ASP A 672 7.95 -14.79 68.55
N GLY A 673 9.27 -14.66 68.43
CA GLY A 673 9.91 -14.32 67.16
C GLY A 673 9.93 -15.44 66.11
N LEU A 674 9.69 -16.69 66.51
CA LEU A 674 9.49 -17.83 65.61
C LEU A 674 8.02 -17.99 65.16
N ASN A 675 7.11 -17.18 65.69
CA ASN A 675 5.69 -17.24 65.36
C ASN A 675 5.35 -16.19 64.28
N PRO A 676 4.97 -16.59 63.05
CA PRO A 676 4.69 -15.65 61.96
C PRO A 676 3.47 -14.74 62.23
N SER A 677 2.62 -15.08 63.22
CA SER A 677 1.51 -14.24 63.66
C SER A 677 1.93 -13.10 64.60
N THR A 678 3.17 -13.09 65.09
CA THR A 678 3.71 -12.01 65.92
C THR A 678 4.09 -10.83 65.03
N ALA A 679 3.62 -9.62 65.38
CA ALA A 679 3.94 -8.42 64.61
C ALA A 679 5.46 -8.20 64.52
N GLY A 680 5.97 -7.95 63.32
CA GLY A 680 7.41 -7.75 63.06
C GLY A 680 8.24 -9.04 63.00
N ALA A 681 7.63 -10.22 63.16
CA ALA A 681 8.32 -11.50 63.09
C ALA A 681 8.27 -12.10 61.67
N PHE A 682 9.42 -12.32 61.05
CA PHE A 682 9.55 -12.96 59.74
C PHE A 682 10.34 -14.27 59.84
N PRO A 683 9.78 -15.31 60.49
CA PRO A 683 10.54 -16.49 60.85
C PRO A 683 10.81 -17.41 59.65
N LEU A 684 12.00 -18.01 59.67
CA LEU A 684 12.39 -19.12 58.81
C LEU A 684 12.35 -20.42 59.60
N GLY A 685 11.84 -21.51 59.02
CA GLY A 685 11.93 -22.83 59.64
C GLY A 685 13.38 -23.31 59.71
N THR A 686 14.09 -23.21 58.58
CA THR A 686 15.53 -23.51 58.51
C THR A 686 16.24 -22.49 57.63
N LEU A 687 17.36 -21.96 58.13
CA LEU A 687 18.37 -21.29 57.30
C LEU A 687 19.52 -22.26 57.10
N ARG A 688 19.80 -22.61 55.85
CA ARG A 688 20.90 -23.49 55.48
C ARG A 688 21.89 -22.79 54.57
N ILE A 689 23.15 -22.74 54.97
CA ILE A 689 24.25 -22.32 54.11
C ILE A 689 24.93 -23.58 53.57
N GLU A 690 24.73 -23.88 52.29
CA GLU A 690 25.15 -25.14 51.70
C GLU A 690 26.64 -25.16 51.32
N SER A 691 27.19 -26.37 51.22
CA SER A 691 28.56 -26.59 50.76
C SER A 691 28.76 -25.99 49.36
N GLY A 692 29.75 -25.10 49.24
CA GLY A 692 30.07 -24.39 47.99
C GLY A 692 29.86 -22.88 48.08
N SER A 693 29.01 -22.42 48.99
CA SER A 693 28.81 -21.00 49.32
C SER A 693 30.02 -20.45 50.09
N ARG A 694 30.94 -19.77 49.38
CA ARG A 694 32.29 -19.44 49.88
C ARG A 694 32.32 -18.35 50.96
N LEU A 695 31.39 -17.39 50.90
CA LEU A 695 31.19 -16.34 51.88
C LEU A 695 29.78 -15.79 51.70
N VAL A 696 28.97 -15.92 52.75
CA VAL A 696 27.63 -15.36 52.84
C VAL A 696 27.62 -14.34 53.97
N GLU A 697 27.22 -13.11 53.68
CA GLU A 697 27.16 -12.00 54.65
C GLU A 697 25.73 -11.61 54.97
N LEU A 698 25.43 -11.40 56.25
CA LEU A 698 24.19 -10.74 56.63
C LEU A 698 24.30 -9.24 56.38
N VAL A 699 23.21 -8.66 55.91
CA VAL A 699 23.05 -7.24 55.62
C VAL A 699 21.68 -6.78 56.05
N ASP A 700 21.58 -5.48 56.27
CA ASP A 700 20.39 -4.73 56.64
C ASP A 700 20.39 -3.51 55.70
N PHE A 701 19.64 -3.64 54.62
CA PHE A 701 19.50 -2.64 53.56
C PHE A 701 18.07 -2.16 53.39
N ASN A 702 17.08 -2.92 53.85
CA ASN A 702 15.65 -2.65 53.66
C ASN A 702 14.93 -2.60 55.00
N ASP A 703 14.06 -1.62 55.17
CA ASP A 703 13.21 -1.47 56.34
C ASP A 703 12.06 -2.48 56.29
N ASN A 704 12.29 -3.69 56.81
CA ASN A 704 11.30 -4.76 56.84
C ASN A 704 10.38 -4.69 58.07
N ASP A 705 10.88 -4.11 59.16
CA ASP A 705 10.22 -4.12 60.45
C ASP A 705 9.43 -2.83 60.76
N GLY A 706 9.58 -1.82 59.90
CA GLY A 706 8.82 -0.57 59.91
C GLY A 706 9.34 0.44 60.93
N ASP A 707 10.59 0.30 61.39
CA ASP A 707 11.25 1.20 62.34
C ASP A 707 12.14 2.26 61.65
N GLU A 708 11.94 2.52 60.35
CA GLU A 708 12.71 3.51 59.56
C GLU A 708 14.24 3.27 59.62
N GLN A 709 14.65 2.01 59.88
CA GLN A 709 16.04 1.60 60.07
C GLN A 709 16.74 2.29 61.27
N GLU A 710 15.97 2.67 62.30
CA GLU A 710 16.50 3.22 63.54
C GLU A 710 17.28 2.17 64.35
N MET A 711 16.86 0.90 64.29
CA MET A 711 17.55 -0.26 64.81
C MET A 711 17.79 -1.27 63.69
N SER A 712 18.84 -2.08 63.83
CA SER A 712 19.08 -3.15 62.86
C SER A 712 18.10 -4.29 63.05
N GLU A 713 17.53 -4.79 61.96
CA GLU A 713 16.76 -6.02 61.98
C GLU A 713 17.62 -7.22 62.41
N VAL A 714 16.94 -8.30 62.78
CA VAL A 714 17.52 -9.58 63.15
C VAL A 714 16.90 -10.70 62.33
N MET A 715 17.42 -11.90 62.49
CA MET A 715 16.84 -13.10 61.89
C MET A 715 16.34 -14.07 62.95
N TYR A 716 15.09 -14.53 62.80
CA TYR A 716 14.54 -15.63 63.58
C TYR A 716 14.51 -16.90 62.73
N VAL A 717 15.20 -17.95 63.19
CA VAL A 717 15.35 -19.19 62.45
C VAL A 717 15.11 -20.39 63.36
N GLY A 718 14.22 -21.33 63.01
CA GLY A 718 14.03 -22.55 63.79
C GLY A 718 15.32 -23.37 63.92
N THR A 719 15.99 -23.65 62.80
CA THR A 719 17.29 -24.32 62.77
C THR A 719 18.27 -23.62 61.83
N LEU A 720 19.46 -23.27 62.34
CA LEU A 720 20.59 -22.81 61.54
C LEU A 720 21.48 -23.99 61.17
N ILE A 721 21.72 -24.19 59.87
CA ILE A 721 22.64 -25.22 59.36
C ILE A 721 23.74 -24.54 58.54
N VAL A 722 25.00 -24.79 58.88
CA VAL A 722 26.15 -24.35 58.09
C VAL A 722 26.96 -25.57 57.68
N ASP A 723 26.85 -25.95 56.41
CA ASP A 723 27.48 -27.16 55.89
C ASP A 723 29.01 -27.07 55.86
N SER A 724 29.67 -28.23 55.86
CA SER A 724 31.12 -28.30 55.71
C SER A 724 31.59 -27.61 54.43
N GLY A 725 32.50 -26.65 54.56
CA GLY A 725 33.05 -25.87 53.44
C GLY A 725 32.29 -24.59 53.12
N ALA A 726 31.17 -24.33 53.78
CA ALA A 726 30.47 -23.04 53.75
C ALA A 726 31.07 -22.04 54.75
N THR A 727 30.89 -20.75 54.50
CA THR A 727 31.22 -19.68 55.46
C THR A 727 30.08 -18.69 55.57
N LEU A 728 29.52 -18.56 56.77
CA LEU A 728 28.57 -17.50 57.14
C LEU A 728 29.32 -16.42 57.92
N ASN A 729 29.14 -15.16 57.55
CA ASN A 729 29.60 -14.01 58.31
C ASN A 729 28.37 -13.24 58.76
N THR A 730 28.11 -13.24 60.07
CA THR A 730 26.98 -12.52 60.68
C THR A 730 27.11 -11.02 60.51
N ASN A 731 28.34 -10.52 60.27
CA ASN A 731 28.61 -9.10 60.04
C ASN A 731 28.09 -8.18 61.18
N GLY A 732 27.93 -8.73 62.39
CA GLY A 732 27.40 -8.03 63.56
C GLY A 732 25.87 -8.05 63.71
N TYR A 733 25.15 -8.71 62.80
CA TYR A 733 23.70 -8.91 62.88
C TYR A 733 23.36 -10.20 63.63
N ILE A 734 22.29 -10.16 64.42
CA ILE A 734 21.91 -11.26 65.32
C ILE A 734 21.05 -12.29 64.59
N ILE A 735 21.36 -13.56 64.79
CA ILE A 735 20.46 -14.68 64.47
C ILE A 735 19.97 -15.30 65.77
N TYR A 736 18.67 -15.20 66.04
CA TYR A 736 18.01 -15.97 67.09
C TYR A 736 17.56 -17.32 66.53
N THR A 737 17.96 -18.43 67.16
CA THR A 737 17.62 -19.76 66.65
C THR A 737 17.38 -20.81 67.71
N SER A 738 16.52 -21.81 67.48
CA SER A 738 16.32 -22.89 68.46
C SER A 738 17.41 -23.96 68.39
N ASN A 739 18.05 -24.16 67.24
CA ASN A 739 19.06 -25.20 67.05
C ASN A 739 20.13 -24.79 66.04
N VAL A 740 21.36 -25.23 66.26
CA VAL A 740 22.50 -24.96 65.37
C VAL A 740 23.21 -26.26 65.01
N ASP A 741 23.28 -26.58 63.73
CA ASP A 741 24.17 -27.61 63.17
C ASP A 741 25.27 -26.93 62.34
N ASN A 742 26.43 -26.70 62.95
CA ASN A 742 27.55 -26.05 62.30
C ASN A 742 28.68 -27.05 62.01
N GLN A 743 28.88 -27.36 60.73
CA GLN A 743 30.02 -28.13 60.20
C GLN A 743 30.99 -27.25 59.38
N GLY A 744 30.67 -25.98 59.18
CA GLY A 744 31.43 -25.01 58.39
C GLY A 744 32.14 -23.95 59.24
N ILE A 745 32.18 -22.71 58.74
CA ILE A 745 32.77 -21.55 59.44
C ILE A 745 31.68 -20.51 59.67
N ILE A 746 31.53 -20.05 60.92
CA ILE A 746 30.74 -18.89 61.28
C ILE A 746 31.70 -17.80 61.77
N ILE A 747 31.71 -16.66 61.08
CA ILE A 747 32.40 -15.44 61.50
C ILE A 747 31.37 -14.61 62.28
N GLY A 748 31.69 -14.26 63.52
CA GLY A 748 30.74 -13.63 64.45
C GLY A 748 29.83 -14.64 65.15
N GLU A 749 30.39 -15.77 65.60
CA GLU A 749 29.64 -16.82 66.31
C GLU A 749 28.91 -16.31 67.58
N ASP A 750 29.41 -15.23 68.20
CA ASP A 750 28.78 -14.57 69.35
C ASP A 750 27.44 -13.89 68.99
N ASP A 751 27.18 -13.65 67.70
CA ASP A 751 25.91 -13.06 67.21
C ASP A 751 24.83 -14.13 66.98
N ILE A 752 25.16 -15.42 67.16
CA ILE A 752 24.18 -16.53 67.11
C ILE A 752 23.66 -16.80 68.53
N ILE A 753 22.40 -16.48 68.77
CA ILE A 753 21.77 -16.59 70.09
C ILE A 753 20.73 -17.71 70.07
N ILE A 754 20.89 -18.70 70.95
CA ILE A 754 19.94 -19.80 71.04
C ILE A 754 18.69 -19.36 71.82
N ILE A 755 17.50 -19.53 71.22
CA ILE A 755 16.19 -19.31 71.85
C ILE A 755 15.94 -20.44 72.83
N ASP A 756 15.59 -20.10 74.07
CA ASP A 756 15.43 -21.04 75.19
C ASP A 756 16.58 -22.07 75.24
N PRO A 757 17.83 -21.62 75.46
CA PRO A 757 18.98 -22.49 75.34
C PRO A 757 18.87 -23.67 76.32
N PRO A 758 19.23 -24.90 75.90
CA PRO A 758 19.21 -26.06 76.78
C PRO A 758 20.00 -25.76 78.05
N VAL A 759 19.34 -25.81 79.20
CA VAL A 759 19.98 -25.51 80.48
C VAL A 759 20.77 -26.76 80.90
N PRO A 760 22.12 -26.74 80.89
CA PRO A 760 22.88 -27.96 81.17
C PRO A 760 22.54 -28.47 82.57
N GLY A 761 22.16 -29.75 82.68
CA GLY A 761 21.73 -30.33 83.95
C GLY A 761 20.24 -30.22 84.26
N ASP A 762 19.43 -29.53 83.44
CA ASP A 762 17.98 -29.69 83.44
C ASP A 762 17.63 -30.97 82.65
N LEU A 763 17.26 -32.01 83.36
CA LEU A 763 16.97 -33.33 82.80
C LEU A 763 15.48 -33.61 82.70
N ASN A 764 14.65 -32.70 83.22
CA ASN A 764 13.21 -32.84 83.23
C ASN A 764 12.51 -31.85 82.26
N GLY A 765 13.24 -30.86 81.75
CA GLY A 765 12.82 -29.93 80.71
C GLY A 765 11.92 -28.81 81.23
N ASP A 766 12.08 -28.39 82.48
CA ASP A 766 11.35 -27.27 83.09
C ASP A 766 12.16 -25.95 83.12
N SER A 767 13.31 -25.95 82.45
CA SER A 767 14.28 -24.85 82.36
C SER A 767 14.87 -24.45 83.71
N VAL A 768 14.79 -25.30 84.75
CA VAL A 768 15.29 -25.03 86.11
C VAL A 768 16.09 -26.22 86.64
N VAL A 769 17.42 -26.10 86.68
CA VAL A 769 18.30 -27.12 87.27
C VAL A 769 18.16 -27.19 88.79
N ASN A 770 17.42 -28.17 89.29
CA ASN A 770 17.17 -28.31 90.71
C ASN A 770 17.22 -29.78 91.19
N ILE A 771 16.58 -30.06 92.33
CA ILE A 771 16.54 -31.39 92.91
C ILE A 771 15.81 -32.40 92.01
N ASP A 772 14.84 -31.94 91.25
CA ASP A 772 14.03 -32.79 90.38
C ASP A 772 14.88 -33.37 89.23
N ASP A 773 15.86 -32.63 88.72
CA ASP A 773 16.85 -33.12 87.74
C ASP A 773 17.85 -34.09 88.34
N LEU A 774 18.30 -33.80 89.57
CA LEU A 774 19.20 -34.69 90.28
C LEU A 774 18.55 -36.06 90.53
N LEU A 775 17.23 -36.06 90.73
CA LEU A 775 16.44 -37.28 90.87
C LEU A 775 16.34 -38.07 89.55
N VAL A 776 16.47 -37.43 88.38
CA VAL A 776 16.55 -38.15 87.09
C VAL A 776 17.83 -38.99 87.02
N VAL A 777 18.98 -38.44 87.41
CA VAL A 777 20.26 -39.20 87.45
C VAL A 777 20.26 -40.28 88.54
N ILE A 778 19.82 -39.94 89.76
CA ILE A 778 19.81 -40.88 90.90
C ILE A 778 18.79 -42.00 90.68
N GLY A 779 17.65 -41.69 90.05
CA GLY A 779 16.57 -42.62 89.77
C GLY A 779 16.82 -43.54 88.56
N ALA A 780 17.84 -43.25 87.74
CA ALA A 780 18.16 -44.02 86.56
C ALA A 780 18.94 -45.32 86.86
N ASN A 781 19.08 -46.18 85.84
CA ASN A 781 19.93 -47.37 85.93
C ASN A 781 21.38 -47.01 85.64
N TRP A 782 22.19 -46.89 86.70
CA TRP A 782 23.61 -46.53 86.61
C TRP A 782 24.42 -47.52 85.77
N GLY A 783 25.34 -47.02 84.96
CA GLY A 783 26.17 -47.77 84.01
C GLY A 783 25.92 -47.40 82.53
N PRO A 784 26.50 -48.17 81.59
CA PRO A 784 26.36 -47.89 80.16
C PRO A 784 24.90 -47.91 79.72
N CYS A 785 24.49 -46.88 79.01
CA CYS A 785 23.15 -46.72 78.47
C CYS A 785 23.22 -46.18 77.04
N SER A 786 22.09 -46.17 76.32
CA SER A 786 21.98 -45.54 75.00
C SER A 786 20.74 -44.66 75.01
N GLY A 787 20.92 -43.33 74.96
CA GLY A 787 19.82 -42.36 74.97
C GLY A 787 18.99 -42.35 76.25
N CYS A 788 19.62 -42.53 77.41
CA CYS A 788 18.91 -42.54 78.68
C CYS A 788 18.87 -41.13 79.30
N ALA A 789 17.74 -40.78 79.93
CA ALA A 789 17.52 -39.44 80.50
C ALA A 789 18.47 -39.06 81.65
N GLY A 790 19.16 -40.04 82.26
CA GLY A 790 20.10 -39.80 83.36
C GLY A 790 21.56 -39.61 82.93
N ASP A 791 21.88 -39.73 81.64
CA ASP A 791 23.19 -39.44 81.05
C ASP A 791 23.23 -37.95 80.69
N ALA A 792 23.54 -37.13 81.68
CA ALA A 792 23.48 -35.68 81.57
C ALA A 792 24.60 -35.15 80.66
N ASN A 793 25.77 -35.81 80.66
CA ASN A 793 26.94 -35.36 79.91
C ASN A 793 27.04 -35.96 78.48
N GLY A 794 26.17 -36.91 78.15
CA GLY A 794 26.07 -37.53 76.83
C GLY A 794 27.22 -38.48 76.50
N ASP A 795 27.96 -38.98 77.48
CA ASP A 795 29.10 -39.88 77.27
C ASP A 795 28.70 -41.37 77.12
N GLY A 796 27.40 -41.67 77.25
CA GLY A 796 26.82 -43.00 77.13
C GLY A 796 26.88 -43.82 78.42
N VAL A 797 27.25 -43.23 79.57
CA VAL A 797 27.39 -43.93 80.86
C VAL A 797 26.85 -43.09 82.02
N ILE A 798 25.71 -43.48 82.59
CA ILE A 798 25.21 -42.85 83.81
C ILE A 798 26.14 -43.15 84.99
N ASN A 799 26.81 -42.14 85.50
CA ASN A 799 27.74 -42.22 86.62
C ASN A 799 27.77 -40.93 87.47
N ILE A 800 28.82 -40.76 88.28
CA ILE A 800 28.93 -39.60 89.17
C ILE A 800 29.16 -38.29 88.39
N ASP A 801 29.74 -38.36 87.20
CA ASP A 801 30.04 -37.20 86.37
C ASP A 801 28.75 -36.54 85.85
N ASP A 802 27.68 -37.31 85.60
CA ASP A 802 26.34 -36.79 85.29
C ASP A 802 25.71 -36.07 86.48
N MET A 803 25.87 -36.63 87.67
CA MET A 803 25.38 -36.02 88.91
C MET A 803 26.11 -34.69 89.18
N LEU A 804 27.41 -34.64 88.89
CA LEU A 804 28.20 -33.41 88.99
C LEU A 804 27.77 -32.37 87.96
N MET A 805 27.33 -32.78 86.77
CA MET A 805 26.80 -31.87 85.76
C MET A 805 25.51 -31.17 86.21
N VAL A 806 24.57 -31.90 86.83
CA VAL A 806 23.37 -31.29 87.43
C VAL A 806 23.74 -30.34 88.57
N ILE A 807 24.61 -30.77 89.48
CA ILE A 807 25.00 -29.95 90.64
C ILE A 807 25.80 -28.70 90.25
N SER A 808 26.63 -28.78 89.21
CA SER A 808 27.44 -27.64 88.77
C SER A 808 26.62 -26.52 88.13
N ASN A 809 25.44 -26.85 87.63
CA ASN A 809 24.54 -25.91 86.95
C ASN A 809 23.29 -25.58 87.78
N TRP A 810 23.28 -25.95 89.06
CA TRP A 810 22.14 -25.76 89.96
C TRP A 810 21.64 -24.31 89.99
N THR A 811 20.36 -24.11 89.64
CA THR A 811 19.66 -22.84 89.72
C THR A 811 18.77 -22.79 90.96
N LEU A 812 18.45 -21.58 91.44
CA LEU A 812 17.77 -21.33 92.72
C LEU A 812 16.27 -21.19 92.60
#